data_AF-A0A9X8H8W9-F1
#
_entry.id   AF-A0A9X8H8W9-F1
#
_cell.length_a   1.000
_cell.length_b   1.000
_cell.length_c   1.000
_cell.angle_alpha   90.00
_cell.angle_beta   90.00
_cell.angle_gamma   90.00
#
_symmetry.space_group_name_H-M   'P 1'
#
loop_
_entity.id
_entity.type
_entity.pdbx_description
1 polymer ?
#
loop_
_entity_poly.entity_id
_entity_poly.type
_entity_poly.pdbx_seq_one_letter_code
_entity_poly.pdbx_strand_id
1 'polypeptide(L)'
;MEPKAEQEPTWITLAGDKDEIDLFLVCDTTGSMGTYLPALKASLRQVFLVAKLLFHGRLMVHIVSYKDYCDGNGLLSTVSRRTSRNDAIVKFVDDLKPTGGGDFPEAVKTALNHVIMTVDDIRSTVSATSRALVFLYTDAPPHHQTTRSNNQSREIEAIQDNPKYRGGHDWFQLQRTLQDLGISVYTFHSPTRDYLSPSFYATMGPTVILPQLTSTIITEATMGLLLQLMAQTFEPTIGSNFARSAFTHKGEPFDQSFSAQDETNIPPASSLMVTNETFVLAPLEWMKEDLNGLLPLFGRDSDFRNLVMKTFEVIFRPENVLAVTYNPIFGKLWRLCCRQRLDPRLDDLTAKLSQCVPTLTGGAKVQVSQWLEESYNDSQRIRDAVANAAPLGPCFTLDIGHLSMSKASIRSLARAPQPGVLEGVQNILARLQYHQFPPAYSDKEDDDLTHLPLSLSNEDLFSFLPHLMFPGTTLSQRGAALVALVCCLSNHIHLYDRAAEYLTLIQGTWLPFDYAVEFPEIFSAEFIQLLYRGQAYLTPFEQQVYRQLFVVHRLRLAATKDVDVVVGYTPQKDSLWPDRKARCHTCGYDTSLSLMVSPTLCAMCVTYGDDAPTLQANTVVSGNESHIVECHDCHGIYAVLQVARLGTAAKCWFCRTNNVPLQPPPKTSCSGCLNQFIDPAGLYRADGSPSNGWLCPVCTDAPVRATTMMSVPFNALMQANPHVAVAHGWTTDKVKSAFVEMVFHTPYDSMFKQFTQKQAVLLATSPTNDPATVLHMAMHFQGKAILQSSAICESLKAIVLTDALRDVCNMCFEEFSLPCLSSACGRCPTKVCTPCLTKWFGAAQPGHLVSPAMLACAFCRGFPTLGVLRKYNRDACALKMDSRSVIEPNTYYGWCLGCYRVKRMMKRDCTRDPPLDEVAFRCAECVDAHAAVDLEWILVESQECPNCHAHTEKAGGCNHITCICGQHWCFECATGFDTAQLVYDHMYTSHRDDGGNE
;
A
#
# COMPACT_ATOMS: atom_id res chain seq x y z
N MET A 1 -24.02 22.08 -35.21
CA MET A 1 -24.98 21.37 -34.35
C MET A 1 -24.16 20.53 -33.41
N GLU A 2 -23.94 21.03 -32.20
CA GLU A 2 -23.41 20.20 -31.10
C GLU A 2 -24.35 19.01 -30.91
N PRO A 3 -23.84 17.79 -30.69
CA PRO A 3 -24.69 16.72 -30.23
C PRO A 3 -25.26 17.17 -28.88
N LYS A 4 -26.59 17.29 -28.80
CA LYS A 4 -27.28 17.51 -27.53
C LYS A 4 -26.77 16.44 -26.57
N ALA A 5 -26.14 16.86 -25.48
CA ALA A 5 -25.93 15.99 -24.34
C ALA A 5 -27.32 15.51 -23.90
N GLU A 6 -27.66 14.26 -24.24
CA GLU A 6 -28.82 13.60 -23.66
C GLU A 6 -28.64 13.63 -22.14
N GLN A 7 -29.62 14.15 -21.42
CA GLN A 7 -29.62 14.08 -19.96
C GLN A 7 -29.66 12.60 -19.57
N GLU A 8 -28.55 12.10 -19.04
CA GLU A 8 -28.42 10.72 -18.59
C GLU A 8 -29.26 10.45 -17.32
N PRO A 9 -29.81 9.23 -17.17
CA PRO A 9 -30.87 8.92 -16.20
C PRO A 9 -30.43 9.01 -14.74
N THR A 10 -31.27 9.56 -13.87
CA THR A 10 -31.15 9.46 -12.40
C THR A 10 -31.60 8.08 -11.92
N TRP A 11 -31.37 7.69 -10.66
CA TRP A 11 -31.92 6.40 -10.17
C TRP A 11 -33.45 6.39 -10.15
N ILE A 12 -34.08 7.56 -10.01
CA ILE A 12 -35.53 7.74 -10.18
C ILE A 12 -35.92 7.48 -11.63
N THR A 13 -35.06 7.79 -12.60
CA THR A 13 -35.26 7.51 -14.02
C THR A 13 -35.00 6.03 -14.36
N LEU A 14 -34.00 5.40 -13.75
CA LEU A 14 -33.74 3.95 -13.86
C LEU A 14 -34.85 3.11 -13.21
N ALA A 15 -35.45 3.62 -12.13
CA ALA A 15 -36.61 3.03 -11.46
C ALA A 15 -37.94 3.42 -12.11
N GLY A 16 -37.99 4.51 -12.87
CA GLY A 16 -39.19 5.26 -13.24
C GLY A 16 -40.18 4.51 -14.13
N ASP A 17 -39.75 3.43 -14.76
CA ASP A 17 -40.60 2.56 -15.59
C ASP A 17 -40.78 1.13 -15.00
N LYS A 18 -40.23 0.85 -13.81
CA LYS A 18 -40.32 -0.48 -13.17
C LYS A 18 -41.39 -0.50 -12.07
N ASP A 19 -42.18 -1.59 -12.04
CA ASP A 19 -43.19 -1.81 -11.00
C ASP A 19 -42.56 -1.87 -9.59
N GLU A 20 -43.24 -1.25 -8.62
CA GLU A 20 -42.95 -1.46 -7.20
C GLU A 20 -43.20 -2.93 -6.82
N ILE A 21 -42.37 -3.45 -5.92
CA ILE A 21 -42.51 -4.82 -5.43
C ILE A 21 -42.87 -4.79 -3.95
N ASP A 22 -43.88 -5.56 -3.58
CA ASP A 22 -44.26 -5.85 -2.21
C ASP A 22 -43.79 -7.27 -1.81
N LEU A 23 -42.73 -7.34 -1.01
CA LEU A 23 -42.21 -8.59 -0.44
C LEU A 23 -42.81 -8.83 0.94
N PHE A 24 -43.61 -9.88 1.06
CA PHE A 24 -44.23 -10.34 2.30
C PHE A 24 -43.38 -11.44 2.93
N LEU A 25 -42.86 -11.17 4.12
CA LEU A 25 -42.16 -12.13 4.96
C LEU A 25 -43.18 -12.70 5.96
N VAL A 26 -43.78 -13.84 5.60
CA VAL A 26 -44.82 -14.50 6.38
C VAL A 26 -44.17 -15.47 7.35
N CYS A 27 -44.27 -15.20 8.65
CA CYS A 27 -43.51 -15.88 9.68
C CYS A 27 -44.44 -16.59 10.67
N ASP A 28 -44.27 -17.89 10.80
CA ASP A 28 -44.79 -18.63 11.93
C ASP A 28 -44.07 -18.18 13.22
N THR A 29 -44.84 -17.95 14.28
CA THR A 29 -44.33 -17.47 15.57
C THR A 29 -44.91 -18.24 16.77
N THR A 30 -45.34 -19.47 16.56
CA THR A 30 -45.81 -20.34 17.67
C THR A 30 -44.66 -20.89 18.50
N GLY A 31 -44.99 -21.66 19.55
CA GLY A 31 -44.00 -22.21 20.47
C GLY A 31 -42.97 -23.14 19.80
N SER A 32 -43.36 -23.88 18.75
CA SER A 32 -42.48 -24.82 18.01
C SER A 32 -41.32 -24.11 17.33
N MET A 33 -41.56 -22.88 16.86
CA MET A 33 -40.58 -21.99 16.23
C MET A 33 -39.49 -21.49 17.20
N GLY A 34 -39.41 -21.96 18.45
CA GLY A 34 -38.45 -21.54 19.47
C GLY A 34 -36.97 -21.60 19.04
N THR A 35 -36.60 -22.57 18.20
CA THR A 35 -35.23 -22.68 17.64
C THR A 35 -35.08 -21.91 16.32
N TYR A 36 -36.15 -21.82 15.53
CA TYR A 36 -36.17 -21.16 14.22
C TYR A 36 -36.15 -19.63 14.35
N LEU A 37 -37.04 -19.09 15.17
CA LEU A 37 -37.35 -17.66 15.22
C LEU A 37 -36.15 -16.78 15.63
N PRO A 38 -35.31 -17.14 16.62
CA PRO A 38 -34.11 -16.35 16.94
C PRO A 38 -33.17 -16.19 15.74
N ALA A 39 -32.98 -17.27 14.97
CA ALA A 39 -32.15 -17.28 13.78
C ALA A 39 -32.79 -16.48 12.63
N LEU A 40 -34.11 -16.62 12.44
CA LEU A 40 -34.89 -15.88 11.46
C LEU A 40 -34.88 -14.38 11.72
N LYS A 41 -35.00 -13.92 12.97
CA LYS A 41 -34.94 -12.48 13.31
C LYS A 41 -33.68 -11.81 12.76
N ALA A 42 -32.53 -12.47 12.92
CA ALA A 42 -31.27 -11.97 12.39
C ALA A 42 -31.29 -11.90 10.84
N SER A 43 -31.84 -12.92 10.17
CA SER A 43 -32.02 -12.94 8.72
C SER A 43 -32.93 -11.80 8.23
N LEU A 44 -34.07 -11.58 8.88
CA LEU A 44 -35.02 -10.52 8.52
C LEU A 44 -34.38 -9.12 8.56
N ARG A 45 -33.54 -8.85 9.55
CA ARG A 45 -32.80 -7.57 9.64
C ARG A 45 -31.83 -7.40 8.48
N GLN A 46 -31.08 -8.45 8.12
CA GLN A 46 -30.10 -8.40 7.03
C GLN A 46 -30.77 -8.24 5.66
N VAL A 47 -31.82 -9.02 5.38
CA VAL A 47 -32.58 -8.96 4.12
C VAL A 47 -33.15 -7.57 3.91
N PHE A 48 -33.76 -6.97 4.95
CA PHE A 48 -34.35 -5.63 4.86
C PHE A 48 -33.33 -4.55 4.47
N LEU A 49 -32.12 -4.59 5.05
CA LEU A 49 -31.07 -3.61 4.77
C LEU A 49 -30.54 -3.72 3.34
N VAL A 50 -30.33 -4.95 2.88
CA VAL A 50 -29.76 -5.25 1.55
C VAL A 50 -30.78 -5.03 0.45
N ALA A 51 -32.02 -5.48 0.64
CA ALA A 51 -33.15 -5.32 -0.28
C ALA A 51 -33.30 -3.86 -0.74
N LYS A 52 -33.25 -2.91 0.20
CA LYS A 52 -33.41 -1.48 -0.10
C LYS A 52 -32.35 -0.98 -1.09
N LEU A 53 -31.12 -1.46 -0.97
CA LEU A 53 -30.01 -1.03 -1.82
C LEU A 53 -30.05 -1.72 -3.19
N LEU A 54 -30.24 -3.04 -3.22
CA LEU A 54 -30.24 -3.82 -4.46
C LEU A 54 -31.40 -3.47 -5.41
N PHE A 55 -32.53 -3.04 -4.85
CA PHE A 55 -33.75 -2.71 -5.60
C PHE A 55 -33.95 -1.20 -5.76
N HIS A 56 -32.94 -0.36 -5.52
CA HIS A 56 -33.06 1.10 -5.63
C HIS A 56 -34.25 1.69 -4.83
N GLY A 57 -34.63 1.04 -3.72
CA GLY A 57 -35.79 1.45 -2.91
C GLY A 57 -37.17 1.05 -3.44
N ARG A 58 -37.31 0.33 -4.57
CA ARG A 58 -38.61 -0.13 -5.11
C ARG A 58 -39.20 -1.35 -4.38
N LEU A 59 -38.37 -2.07 -3.63
CA LEU A 59 -38.79 -3.25 -2.87
C LEU A 59 -39.28 -2.84 -1.47
N MET A 60 -40.59 -2.92 -1.27
CA MET A 60 -41.29 -2.64 -0.02
C MET A 60 -41.47 -3.94 0.77
N VAL A 61 -40.88 -4.00 1.95
CA VAL A 61 -40.96 -5.18 2.83
C VAL A 61 -42.15 -5.05 3.77
N HIS A 62 -42.91 -6.15 3.89
CA HIS A 62 -44.00 -6.34 4.85
C HIS A 62 -43.71 -7.60 5.65
N ILE A 63 -43.98 -7.58 6.96
CA ILE A 63 -43.82 -8.76 7.81
C ILE A 63 -45.20 -9.11 8.36
N VAL A 64 -45.61 -10.36 8.17
CA VAL A 64 -46.87 -10.92 8.66
C VAL A 64 -46.52 -12.08 9.59
N SER A 65 -46.67 -11.88 10.89
CA SER A 65 -46.51 -12.93 11.88
C SER A 65 -47.88 -13.53 12.21
N TYR A 66 -47.95 -14.85 12.19
CA TYR A 66 -49.15 -15.59 12.55
C TYR A 66 -48.87 -16.65 13.62
N LYS A 67 -49.95 -17.08 14.27
CA LYS A 67 -49.97 -18.14 15.29
C LYS A 67 -51.21 -19.02 15.11
N ASP A 68 -51.81 -19.47 16.22
CA ASP A 68 -53.00 -20.30 16.21
C ASP A 68 -54.23 -19.58 16.78
N TYR A 69 -55.42 -20.13 16.53
CA TYR A 69 -56.70 -19.57 16.97
C TYR A 69 -56.89 -19.57 18.49
N CYS A 70 -56.11 -20.33 19.25
CA CYS A 70 -56.10 -20.25 20.70
C CYS A 70 -55.42 -18.98 21.25
N ASP A 71 -54.67 -18.25 20.41
CA ASP A 71 -53.90 -17.06 20.82
C ASP A 71 -54.70 -15.75 20.79
N GLY A 72 -55.97 -15.80 20.38
CA GLY A 72 -56.89 -14.65 20.40
C GLY A 72 -56.33 -13.44 19.64
N ASN A 73 -56.16 -12.31 20.34
CA ASN A 73 -55.61 -11.07 19.75
C ASN A 73 -54.15 -11.21 19.26
N GLY A 74 -53.45 -12.29 19.64
CA GLY A 74 -52.12 -12.62 19.16
C GLY A 74 -52.07 -13.45 17.88
N LEU A 75 -53.23 -13.84 17.30
CA LEU A 75 -53.33 -14.68 16.10
C LEU A 75 -52.55 -14.11 14.91
N LEU A 76 -52.65 -12.80 14.68
CA LEU A 76 -52.03 -12.11 13.56
C LEU A 76 -51.42 -10.79 14.01
N SER A 77 -50.17 -10.55 13.66
CA SER A 77 -49.49 -9.27 13.87
C SER A 77 -48.72 -8.88 12.61
N THR A 78 -48.80 -7.60 12.21
CA THR A 78 -48.21 -7.16 10.94
C THR A 78 -47.50 -5.81 11.06
N VAL A 79 -46.48 -5.63 10.22
CA VAL A 79 -45.83 -4.33 10.01
C VAL A 79 -45.55 -4.15 8.53
N SER A 80 -45.74 -2.94 8.02
CA SER A 80 -45.56 -2.60 6.61
C SER A 80 -44.60 -1.43 6.46
N ARG A 81 -43.66 -1.54 5.51
CA ARG A 81 -42.79 -0.41 5.15
C ARG A 81 -43.55 0.75 4.51
N ARG A 82 -44.73 0.51 3.94
CA ARG A 82 -45.55 1.57 3.32
C ARG A 82 -46.18 2.50 4.36
N THR A 83 -46.50 1.98 5.54
CA THR A 83 -47.15 2.74 6.62
C THR A 83 -46.21 3.12 7.76
N SER A 84 -45.05 2.45 7.87
CA SER A 84 -44.14 2.58 9.01
C SER A 84 -42.70 2.89 8.61
N ARG A 85 -41.95 3.49 9.53
CA ARG A 85 -40.52 3.79 9.36
C ARG A 85 -39.65 2.55 9.61
N ASN A 86 -38.39 2.61 9.15
CA ASN A 86 -37.41 1.52 9.32
C ASN A 86 -37.24 1.07 10.78
N ASP A 87 -37.24 2.00 11.73
CA ASP A 87 -37.11 1.74 13.16
C ASP A 87 -38.29 0.93 13.73
N ALA A 88 -39.49 1.12 13.18
CA ALA A 88 -40.67 0.34 13.57
C ALA A 88 -40.59 -1.12 13.09
N ILE A 89 -40.03 -1.37 11.91
CA ILE A 89 -39.83 -2.74 11.38
C ILE A 89 -38.79 -3.48 12.22
N VAL A 90 -37.66 -2.84 12.54
CA VAL A 90 -36.63 -3.45 13.39
C VAL A 90 -37.20 -3.78 14.77
N LYS A 91 -37.92 -2.83 15.39
CA LYS A 91 -38.58 -3.06 16.68
C LYS A 91 -39.60 -4.19 16.62
N PHE A 92 -40.41 -4.25 15.55
CA PHE A 92 -41.37 -5.33 15.36
C PHE A 92 -40.68 -6.70 15.32
N VAL A 93 -39.58 -6.82 14.57
CA VAL A 93 -38.77 -8.05 14.52
C VAL A 93 -38.21 -8.40 15.90
N ASP A 94 -37.75 -7.41 16.68
CA ASP A 94 -37.24 -7.60 18.04
C ASP A 94 -38.33 -8.14 18.98
N ASP A 95 -39.57 -7.67 18.81
CA ASP A 95 -40.71 -8.00 19.67
C ASP A 95 -41.36 -9.38 19.36
N LEU A 96 -41.06 -10.01 18.21
CA LEU A 96 -41.60 -11.34 17.88
C LEU A 96 -41.19 -12.39 18.93
N LYS A 97 -42.11 -13.22 19.41
CA LYS A 97 -41.80 -14.24 20.44
C LYS A 97 -42.44 -15.58 20.06
N PRO A 98 -41.67 -16.69 20.12
CA PRO A 98 -42.18 -18.02 19.80
C PRO A 98 -43.04 -18.49 20.98
N THR A 99 -44.33 -18.19 20.91
CA THR A 99 -45.25 -18.35 22.04
C THR A 99 -46.63 -18.66 21.50
N GLY A 100 -47.44 -19.36 22.29
CA GLY A 100 -48.74 -19.80 21.81
C GLY A 100 -48.66 -21.10 21.02
N GLY A 101 -49.69 -21.36 20.23
CA GLY A 101 -49.94 -22.65 19.60
C GLY A 101 -50.86 -23.54 20.46
N GLY A 102 -51.75 -24.27 19.80
CA GLY A 102 -52.70 -25.17 20.42
C GLY A 102 -52.48 -26.60 19.98
N ASP A 103 -52.66 -26.85 18.69
CA ASP A 103 -52.41 -28.11 18.02
C ASP A 103 -51.23 -28.02 17.04
N PHE A 104 -50.89 -29.14 16.38
CA PHE A 104 -49.75 -29.18 15.46
C PHE A 104 -49.94 -28.30 14.20
N PRO A 105 -51.14 -28.19 13.60
CA PRO A 105 -51.36 -27.30 12.47
C PRO A 105 -51.56 -25.85 12.90
N GLU A 106 -51.26 -24.89 12.01
CA GLU A 106 -51.21 -23.46 12.34
C GLU A 106 -52.01 -22.59 11.34
N ALA A 107 -52.34 -21.34 11.70
CA ALA A 107 -53.28 -20.48 10.95
C ALA A 107 -52.66 -19.79 9.72
N VAL A 108 -51.92 -20.52 8.90
CA VAL A 108 -51.25 -20.00 7.71
C VAL A 108 -52.24 -19.56 6.61
N LYS A 109 -53.42 -20.20 6.51
CA LYS A 109 -54.45 -19.80 5.53
C LYS A 109 -54.96 -18.39 5.83
N THR A 110 -55.11 -18.06 7.11
CA THR A 110 -55.49 -16.72 7.58
C THR A 110 -54.40 -15.69 7.26
N ALA A 111 -53.13 -16.05 7.45
CA ALA A 111 -52.00 -15.19 7.09
C ALA A 111 -51.96 -14.88 5.58
N LEU A 112 -52.14 -15.89 4.73
CA LEU A 112 -52.15 -15.72 3.27
C LEU A 112 -53.37 -14.93 2.78
N ASN A 113 -54.55 -15.12 3.39
CA ASN A 113 -55.72 -14.28 3.11
C ASN A 113 -55.48 -12.81 3.49
N HIS A 114 -54.79 -12.55 4.60
CA HIS A 114 -54.38 -11.19 4.97
C HIS A 114 -53.39 -10.59 3.95
N VAL A 115 -52.46 -11.38 3.43
CA VAL A 115 -51.56 -10.95 2.33
C VAL A 115 -52.38 -10.57 1.10
N ILE A 116 -53.30 -11.41 0.65
CA ILE A 116 -54.18 -11.13 -0.51
C ILE A 116 -54.95 -9.82 -0.30
N MET A 117 -55.59 -9.66 0.86
CA MET A 117 -56.30 -8.44 1.23
C MET A 117 -55.39 -7.20 1.15
N THR A 118 -54.17 -7.32 1.68
CA THR A 118 -53.21 -6.21 1.69
C THR A 118 -52.75 -5.85 0.27
N VAL A 119 -52.53 -6.85 -0.59
CA VAL A 119 -52.17 -6.64 -1.99
C VAL A 119 -53.32 -5.97 -2.75
N ASP A 120 -54.56 -6.38 -2.53
CA ASP A 120 -55.74 -5.75 -3.13
C ASP A 120 -55.88 -4.29 -2.68
N ASP A 121 -55.68 -4.01 -1.39
CA ASP A 121 -55.69 -2.65 -0.85
C ASP A 121 -54.56 -1.81 -1.48
N ILE A 122 -53.33 -2.33 -1.61
CA ILE A 122 -52.21 -1.64 -2.25
C ILE A 122 -52.49 -1.35 -3.74
N ARG A 123 -52.99 -2.34 -4.47
CA ARG A 123 -53.30 -2.21 -5.90
C ARG A 123 -54.44 -1.23 -6.17
N SER A 124 -55.40 -1.14 -5.26
CA SER A 124 -56.52 -0.20 -5.38
C SER A 124 -56.19 1.22 -4.91
N THR A 125 -55.29 1.39 -3.93
CA THR A 125 -55.06 2.70 -3.30
C THR A 125 -53.71 3.35 -3.63
N VAL A 126 -52.68 2.56 -3.92
CA VAL A 126 -51.29 3.05 -4.09
C VAL A 126 -50.79 2.84 -5.51
N SER A 127 -50.74 1.60 -5.99
CA SER A 127 -50.17 1.28 -7.30
C SER A 127 -50.83 0.06 -7.91
N ALA A 128 -51.65 0.28 -8.95
CA ALA A 128 -52.38 -0.78 -9.66
C ALA A 128 -51.44 -1.80 -10.34
N THR A 129 -50.19 -1.41 -10.64
CA THR A 129 -49.20 -2.28 -11.28
C THR A 129 -48.27 -2.98 -10.29
N SER A 130 -48.44 -2.76 -8.97
CA SER A 130 -47.60 -3.41 -7.95
C SER A 130 -47.61 -4.95 -8.07
N ARG A 131 -46.40 -5.51 -7.98
CA ARG A 131 -46.14 -6.95 -7.95
C ARG A 131 -45.89 -7.41 -6.52
N ALA A 132 -46.32 -8.62 -6.18
CA ALA A 132 -46.19 -9.14 -4.83
C ALA A 132 -45.53 -10.53 -4.80
N LEU A 133 -44.75 -10.76 -3.74
CA LEU A 133 -43.96 -11.96 -3.50
C LEU A 133 -44.07 -12.36 -2.04
N VAL A 134 -44.17 -13.66 -1.75
CA VAL A 134 -44.24 -14.18 -0.38
C VAL A 134 -43.05 -15.09 -0.11
N PHE A 135 -42.29 -14.78 0.94
CA PHE A 135 -41.37 -15.71 1.59
C PHE A 135 -42.01 -16.20 2.89
N LEU A 136 -42.30 -17.49 2.96
CA LEU A 136 -43.00 -18.13 4.05
C LEU A 136 -42.03 -18.94 4.90
N TYR A 137 -42.03 -18.73 6.22
CA TYR A 137 -41.19 -19.43 7.18
C TYR A 137 -42.07 -20.18 8.18
N THR A 138 -41.93 -21.50 8.28
CA THR A 138 -42.79 -22.34 9.13
C THR A 138 -42.14 -23.68 9.46
N ASP A 139 -42.66 -24.35 10.49
CA ASP A 139 -42.34 -25.74 10.84
C ASP A 139 -43.56 -26.66 10.90
N ALA A 140 -44.75 -26.15 10.56
CA ALA A 140 -46.04 -26.79 10.78
C ALA A 140 -46.96 -26.74 9.54
N PRO A 141 -47.92 -27.66 9.39
CA PRO A 141 -48.87 -27.66 8.27
C PRO A 141 -50.02 -26.67 8.48
N PRO A 142 -50.80 -26.35 7.43
CA PRO A 142 -52.08 -25.65 7.60
C PRO A 142 -53.12 -26.49 8.36
N HIS A 143 -54.07 -25.81 8.99
CA HIS A 143 -55.30 -26.41 9.50
C HIS A 143 -56.06 -27.11 8.37
N HIS A 144 -56.08 -28.45 8.42
CA HIS A 144 -56.66 -29.30 7.38
C HIS A 144 -57.20 -30.60 7.97
N GLN A 145 -58.15 -31.23 7.27
CA GLN A 145 -58.76 -32.47 7.76
C GLN A 145 -57.73 -33.60 7.93
N THR A 146 -56.77 -33.69 7.00
CA THR A 146 -55.70 -34.71 7.04
C THR A 146 -54.68 -34.47 8.15
N THR A 147 -54.59 -33.24 8.67
CA THR A 147 -53.65 -32.87 9.75
C THR A 147 -54.29 -32.99 11.14
N ARG A 148 -55.57 -33.42 11.21
CA ARG A 148 -56.36 -33.64 12.43
C ARG A 148 -56.41 -32.41 13.35
N SER A 149 -56.58 -31.25 12.73
CA SER A 149 -56.65 -29.98 13.46
C SER A 149 -57.89 -29.89 14.37
N ASN A 150 -57.70 -29.35 15.57
CA ASN A 150 -58.76 -28.97 16.51
C ASN A 150 -59.35 -27.58 16.22
N ASN A 151 -58.64 -26.75 15.45
CA ASN A 151 -59.00 -25.37 15.15
C ASN A 151 -59.54 -25.17 13.72
N GLN A 152 -59.61 -26.22 12.89
CA GLN A 152 -60.08 -26.14 11.50
C GLN A 152 -61.45 -25.46 11.38
N SER A 153 -62.45 -25.82 12.20
CA SER A 153 -63.78 -25.20 12.14
C SER A 153 -63.74 -23.71 12.49
N ARG A 154 -62.90 -23.31 13.46
CA ARG A 154 -62.73 -21.90 13.83
C ARG A 154 -62.05 -21.10 12.73
N GLU A 155 -61.07 -21.71 12.04
CA GLU A 155 -60.41 -21.08 10.88
C GLU A 155 -61.41 -20.84 9.75
N ILE A 156 -62.22 -21.85 9.42
CA ILE A 156 -63.24 -21.76 8.37
C ILE A 156 -64.23 -20.64 8.69
N GLU A 157 -64.81 -20.62 9.90
CA GLU A 157 -65.75 -19.59 10.34
C GLU A 157 -65.12 -18.19 10.27
N ALA A 158 -63.92 -18.02 10.82
CA ALA A 158 -63.25 -16.72 10.84
C ALA A 158 -62.89 -16.19 9.44
N ILE A 159 -62.53 -17.08 8.50
CA ILE A 159 -62.24 -16.69 7.12
C ILE A 159 -63.54 -16.32 6.38
N GLN A 160 -64.62 -17.09 6.57
CA GLN A 160 -65.91 -16.83 5.94
C GLN A 160 -66.58 -15.56 6.46
N ASP A 161 -66.43 -15.26 7.76
CA ASP A 161 -66.96 -14.04 8.40
C ASP A 161 -66.26 -12.76 7.90
N ASN A 162 -65.07 -12.86 7.31
CA ASN A 162 -64.36 -11.73 6.75
C ASN A 162 -64.53 -11.63 5.23
N PRO A 163 -65.41 -10.73 4.72
CA PRO A 163 -65.69 -10.63 3.28
C PRO A 163 -64.48 -10.17 2.45
N LYS A 164 -63.42 -9.65 3.08
CA LYS A 164 -62.17 -9.30 2.39
C LYS A 164 -61.27 -10.51 2.13
N TYR A 165 -61.47 -11.64 2.82
CA TYR A 165 -60.66 -12.85 2.69
C TYR A 165 -61.14 -13.72 1.52
N ARG A 166 -61.02 -13.20 0.31
CA ARG A 166 -61.50 -13.87 -0.90
C ARG A 166 -60.69 -15.09 -1.34
N GLY A 167 -59.51 -15.31 -0.76
CA GLY A 167 -58.74 -16.53 -0.95
C GLY A 167 -59.46 -17.75 -0.39
N GLY A 168 -60.38 -17.55 0.56
CA GLY A 168 -61.19 -18.60 1.16
C GLY A 168 -60.40 -19.50 2.11
N HIS A 169 -61.09 -20.46 2.71
CA HIS A 169 -60.51 -21.43 3.64
C HIS A 169 -60.02 -22.70 2.95
N ASP A 170 -60.44 -22.94 1.71
CA ASP A 170 -60.03 -24.10 0.90
C ASP A 170 -58.61 -23.89 0.35
N TRP A 171 -57.72 -24.86 0.57
CA TRP A 171 -56.31 -24.76 0.16
C TRP A 171 -56.12 -24.52 -1.34
N PHE A 172 -56.88 -25.19 -2.21
CA PHE A 172 -56.76 -25.06 -3.66
C PHE A 172 -57.47 -23.82 -4.21
N GLN A 173 -58.51 -23.31 -3.54
CA GLN A 173 -59.08 -21.99 -3.81
C GLN A 173 -58.06 -20.89 -3.49
N LEU A 174 -57.37 -21.00 -2.35
CA LEU A 174 -56.34 -20.07 -1.94
C LEU A 174 -55.17 -20.08 -2.93
N GLN A 175 -54.70 -21.27 -3.35
CA GLN A 175 -53.68 -21.44 -4.40
C GLN A 175 -54.09 -20.75 -5.70
N ARG A 176 -55.30 -21.03 -6.21
CA ARG A 176 -55.82 -20.40 -7.45
C ARG A 176 -55.90 -18.88 -7.32
N THR A 177 -56.37 -18.38 -6.18
CA THR A 177 -56.45 -16.93 -5.93
C THR A 177 -55.08 -16.26 -5.94
N LEU A 178 -54.06 -16.89 -5.35
CA LEU A 178 -52.68 -16.41 -5.39
C LEU A 178 -52.12 -16.42 -6.82
N GLN A 179 -52.39 -17.49 -7.59
CA GLN A 179 -51.99 -17.60 -8.99
C GLN A 179 -52.65 -16.54 -9.88
N ASP A 180 -53.97 -16.35 -9.75
CA ASP A 180 -54.76 -15.35 -10.47
C ASP A 180 -54.25 -13.92 -10.19
N LEU A 181 -53.78 -13.67 -8.97
CA LEU A 181 -53.19 -12.39 -8.57
C LEU A 181 -51.71 -12.24 -8.94
N GLY A 182 -51.09 -13.28 -9.49
CA GLY A 182 -49.67 -13.33 -9.80
C GLY A 182 -48.77 -13.21 -8.56
N ILE A 183 -49.22 -13.71 -7.40
CA ILE A 183 -48.46 -13.70 -6.15
C ILE A 183 -47.69 -15.02 -6.05
N SER A 184 -46.36 -14.94 -6.16
CA SER A 184 -45.50 -16.11 -6.02
C SER A 184 -45.21 -16.40 -4.55
N VAL A 185 -45.25 -17.67 -4.13
CA VAL A 185 -44.95 -18.10 -2.77
C VAL A 185 -43.73 -19.00 -2.77
N TYR A 186 -42.79 -18.73 -1.87
CA TYR A 186 -41.59 -19.53 -1.65
C TYR A 186 -41.50 -19.87 -0.17
N THR A 187 -41.30 -21.15 0.14
CA THR A 187 -41.39 -21.63 1.53
C THR A 187 -40.04 -22.13 2.02
N PHE A 188 -39.64 -21.66 3.20
CA PHE A 188 -38.52 -22.17 3.98
C PHE A 188 -39.07 -22.95 5.16
N HIS A 189 -39.00 -24.27 5.07
CA HIS A 189 -39.52 -25.18 6.08
C HIS A 189 -38.40 -25.66 7.01
N SER A 190 -38.71 -25.87 8.28
CA SER A 190 -37.79 -26.51 9.23
C SER A 190 -37.38 -27.92 8.80
N PRO A 191 -36.23 -28.44 9.28
CA PRO A 191 -35.85 -29.82 9.04
C PRO A 191 -36.93 -30.78 9.57
N THR A 192 -37.48 -31.63 8.69
CA THR A 192 -38.50 -32.61 9.05
C THR A 192 -38.23 -33.97 8.39
N ARG A 193 -38.67 -35.04 9.06
CA ARG A 193 -38.75 -36.40 8.50
C ARG A 193 -40.16 -36.76 8.03
N ASP A 194 -41.15 -35.99 8.46
CA ASP A 194 -42.54 -36.08 7.99
C ASP A 194 -42.76 -35.00 6.94
N TYR A 195 -42.99 -35.45 5.71
CA TYR A 195 -43.15 -34.58 4.54
C TYR A 195 -44.60 -34.12 4.34
N LEU A 196 -45.54 -34.51 5.21
CA LEU A 196 -46.93 -34.05 5.13
C LEU A 196 -47.00 -32.52 5.14
N SER A 197 -46.33 -31.85 6.08
CA SER A 197 -46.35 -30.39 6.15
C SER A 197 -45.73 -29.71 4.92
N PRO A 198 -44.46 -29.98 4.55
CA PRO A 198 -43.86 -29.44 3.34
C PRO A 198 -44.67 -29.68 2.06
N SER A 199 -45.40 -30.80 1.97
CA SER A 199 -46.19 -31.13 0.77
C SER A 199 -47.33 -30.14 0.50
N PHE A 200 -47.96 -29.58 1.54
CA PHE A 200 -48.96 -28.53 1.36
C PHE A 200 -48.34 -27.31 0.67
N TYR A 201 -47.16 -26.90 1.13
CA TYR A 201 -46.46 -25.74 0.59
C TYR A 201 -45.91 -25.97 -0.82
N ALA A 202 -45.61 -27.21 -1.19
CA ALA A 202 -45.18 -27.56 -2.55
C ALA A 202 -46.26 -27.23 -3.60
N THR A 203 -47.55 -27.34 -3.28
CA THR A 203 -48.64 -26.93 -4.18
C THR A 203 -48.80 -25.40 -4.23
N MET A 204 -48.27 -24.68 -3.26
CA MET A 204 -48.27 -23.21 -3.23
C MET A 204 -47.05 -22.61 -3.93
N GLY A 205 -45.94 -23.34 -4.04
CA GLY A 205 -44.72 -22.90 -4.73
C GLY A 205 -43.45 -23.63 -4.29
N PRO A 206 -42.28 -23.20 -4.79
CA PRO A 206 -41.01 -23.86 -4.46
C PRO A 206 -40.77 -23.90 -2.95
N THR A 207 -40.44 -25.09 -2.44
CA THR A 207 -40.21 -25.33 -1.01
C THR A 207 -38.77 -25.78 -0.76
N VAL A 208 -38.16 -25.19 0.26
CA VAL A 208 -36.79 -25.44 0.70
C VAL A 208 -36.86 -25.97 2.12
N ILE A 209 -36.61 -27.27 2.29
CA ILE A 209 -36.49 -27.86 3.62
C ILE A 209 -35.06 -27.61 4.11
N LEU A 210 -34.93 -26.76 5.13
CA LEU A 210 -33.62 -26.37 5.64
C LEU A 210 -32.95 -27.56 6.34
N PRO A 211 -31.63 -27.78 6.13
CA PRO A 211 -30.93 -28.89 6.78
C PRO A 211 -30.67 -28.61 8.26
N GLN A 212 -30.50 -27.34 8.65
CA GLN A 212 -30.30 -26.91 10.03
C GLN A 212 -30.87 -25.51 10.25
N LEU A 213 -31.28 -25.22 11.49
CA LEU A 213 -31.87 -23.95 11.90
C LEU A 213 -30.82 -22.98 12.47
N THR A 214 -29.89 -22.55 11.62
CA THR A 214 -28.88 -21.53 11.99
C THR A 214 -29.16 -20.22 11.26
N SER A 215 -28.78 -19.09 11.86
CA SER A 215 -28.97 -17.78 11.24
C SER A 215 -28.25 -17.67 9.90
N THR A 216 -27.06 -18.28 9.77
CA THR A 216 -26.30 -18.30 8.53
C THR A 216 -27.05 -19.01 7.41
N ILE A 217 -27.53 -20.24 7.65
CA ILE A 217 -28.21 -21.04 6.62
C ILE A 217 -29.55 -20.39 6.21
N ILE A 218 -30.34 -19.91 7.17
CA ILE A 218 -31.61 -19.25 6.87
C ILE A 218 -31.36 -18.00 6.03
N THR A 219 -30.43 -17.14 6.45
CA THR A 219 -30.14 -15.91 5.73
C THR A 219 -29.59 -16.18 4.34
N GLU A 220 -28.67 -17.15 4.22
CA GLU A 220 -28.06 -17.53 2.97
C GLU A 220 -29.09 -18.11 1.99
N ALA A 221 -30.00 -18.98 2.44
CA ALA A 221 -31.08 -19.51 1.60
C ALA A 221 -32.06 -18.41 1.17
N THR A 222 -32.44 -17.51 2.09
CA THR A 222 -33.33 -16.38 1.80
C THR A 222 -32.70 -15.38 0.81
N MET A 223 -31.44 -14.99 1.05
CA MET A 223 -30.71 -14.07 0.19
C MET A 223 -30.39 -14.71 -1.17
N GLY A 224 -30.03 -15.98 -1.18
CA GLY A 224 -29.79 -16.75 -2.40
C GLY A 224 -31.03 -16.85 -3.27
N LEU A 225 -32.20 -17.09 -2.67
CA LEU A 225 -33.46 -17.00 -3.39
C LEU A 225 -33.67 -15.60 -3.97
N LEU A 226 -33.56 -14.55 -3.14
CA LEU A 226 -33.75 -13.17 -3.59
C LEU A 226 -32.83 -12.82 -4.78
N LEU A 227 -31.54 -13.18 -4.70
CA LEU A 227 -30.55 -12.93 -5.75
C LEU A 227 -30.87 -13.70 -7.04
N GLN A 228 -31.27 -14.97 -6.95
CA GLN A 228 -31.68 -15.74 -8.13
C GLN A 228 -32.92 -15.17 -8.80
N LEU A 229 -33.91 -14.72 -8.02
CA LEU A 229 -35.10 -14.04 -8.55
C LEU A 229 -34.74 -12.75 -9.31
N MET A 230 -33.66 -12.07 -8.89
CA MET A 230 -33.10 -10.88 -9.55
C MET A 230 -32.20 -11.18 -10.76
N ALA A 231 -32.10 -12.45 -11.20
CA ALA A 231 -31.17 -12.91 -12.21
C ALA A 231 -29.69 -12.65 -11.87
N GLN A 232 -29.34 -12.68 -10.57
CA GLN A 232 -27.95 -12.62 -10.10
C GLN A 232 -27.42 -14.03 -9.83
N THR A 233 -26.12 -14.20 -10.02
CA THR A 233 -25.45 -15.45 -9.67
C THR A 233 -25.44 -15.64 -8.16
N PHE A 234 -25.65 -16.89 -7.73
CA PHE A 234 -25.60 -17.28 -6.33
C PHE A 234 -25.12 -18.72 -6.23
N GLU A 235 -24.10 -18.94 -5.42
CA GLU A 235 -23.59 -20.27 -5.10
C GLU A 235 -23.65 -20.47 -3.58
N PRO A 236 -24.30 -21.55 -3.10
CA PRO A 236 -24.29 -21.87 -1.69
C PRO A 236 -22.87 -22.11 -1.16
N THR A 237 -22.58 -21.62 0.04
CA THR A 237 -21.33 -21.86 0.75
C THR A 237 -21.11 -23.36 0.96
N ILE A 238 -19.86 -23.81 0.81
CA ILE A 238 -19.47 -25.20 1.06
C ILE A 238 -19.89 -25.60 2.48
N GLY A 239 -20.75 -26.62 2.58
CA GLY A 239 -21.27 -27.15 3.85
C GLY A 239 -22.69 -26.68 4.22
N SER A 240 -23.27 -25.72 3.50
CA SER A 240 -24.64 -25.25 3.79
C SER A 240 -25.72 -26.26 3.37
N ASN A 241 -25.48 -27.03 2.30
CA ASN A 241 -26.23 -28.23 1.89
C ASN A 241 -27.77 -28.11 1.80
N PHE A 242 -28.33 -26.90 1.70
CA PHE A 242 -29.76 -26.71 1.46
C PHE A 242 -30.07 -26.91 -0.03
N ALA A 243 -31.27 -27.41 -0.30
CA ALA A 243 -31.69 -27.88 -1.61
C ALA A 243 -33.17 -27.53 -1.86
N ARG A 244 -33.57 -27.49 -3.13
CA ARG A 244 -34.99 -27.39 -3.49
C ARG A 244 -35.62 -28.77 -3.28
N SER A 245 -36.70 -28.85 -2.51
CA SER A 245 -37.42 -30.10 -2.30
C SER A 245 -38.50 -30.25 -3.37
N ALA A 246 -38.31 -31.20 -4.28
CA ALA A 246 -39.28 -31.56 -5.30
C ALA A 246 -40.13 -32.74 -4.82
N PHE A 247 -41.45 -32.66 -5.04
CA PHE A 247 -42.41 -33.67 -4.64
C PHE A 247 -42.99 -34.32 -5.89
N THR A 248 -43.18 -35.63 -5.86
CA THR A 248 -43.83 -36.38 -6.95
C THR A 248 -44.92 -37.28 -6.40
N HIS A 249 -46.02 -37.38 -7.14
CA HIS A 249 -47.14 -38.25 -6.84
C HIS A 249 -47.38 -39.19 -8.03
N LYS A 250 -47.19 -40.49 -7.82
CA LYS A 250 -47.33 -41.52 -8.88
C LYS A 250 -46.47 -41.25 -10.13
N GLY A 251 -45.30 -40.63 -9.96
CA GLY A 251 -44.37 -40.31 -11.05
C GLY A 251 -44.60 -38.96 -11.71
N GLU A 252 -45.70 -38.26 -11.40
CA GLU A 252 -45.98 -36.90 -11.88
C GLU A 252 -45.51 -35.84 -10.85
N PRO A 253 -45.10 -34.63 -11.28
CA PRO A 253 -44.78 -33.53 -10.38
C PRO A 253 -45.95 -33.16 -9.47
N PHE A 254 -45.68 -33.01 -8.18
CA PHE A 254 -46.61 -32.50 -7.18
C PHE A 254 -46.15 -31.10 -6.74
N ASP A 255 -46.52 -30.11 -7.54
CA ASP A 255 -46.12 -28.70 -7.39
C ASP A 255 -47.31 -27.77 -7.65
N GLN A 256 -47.06 -26.47 -7.91
CA GLN A 256 -48.09 -25.47 -8.25
C GLN A 256 -49.00 -25.84 -9.43
N SER A 257 -48.57 -26.74 -10.32
CA SER A 257 -49.40 -27.22 -11.43
C SER A 257 -50.49 -28.20 -10.99
N PHE A 258 -50.32 -28.83 -9.82
CA PHE A 258 -51.34 -29.69 -9.23
C PHE A 258 -52.42 -28.83 -8.56
N SER A 259 -53.65 -28.95 -9.04
CA SER A 259 -54.82 -28.28 -8.46
C SER A 259 -56.02 -29.24 -8.43
N ALA A 260 -56.78 -29.22 -7.34
CA ALA A 260 -58.01 -29.98 -7.19
C ALA A 260 -59.21 -29.07 -6.92
N GLN A 261 -60.43 -29.63 -7.03
CA GLN A 261 -61.65 -28.86 -6.81
C GLN A 261 -61.83 -28.43 -5.35
N ASP A 262 -61.39 -29.28 -4.42
CA ASP A 262 -61.55 -29.16 -2.97
C ASP A 262 -60.32 -29.76 -2.27
N GLU A 263 -59.89 -29.16 -1.16
CA GLU A 263 -58.74 -29.53 -0.33
C GLU A 263 -58.75 -30.99 0.15
N THR A 264 -59.92 -31.61 0.28
CA THR A 264 -60.10 -33.03 0.60
C THR A 264 -59.47 -34.00 -0.41
N ASN A 265 -59.17 -33.54 -1.63
CA ASN A 265 -58.55 -34.32 -2.69
C ASN A 265 -57.01 -34.31 -2.66
N ILE A 266 -56.40 -33.75 -1.61
CA ILE A 266 -54.95 -33.81 -1.47
C ILE A 266 -54.47 -35.26 -1.26
N PRO A 267 -53.45 -35.75 -1.99
CA PRO A 267 -52.92 -37.08 -1.78
C PRO A 267 -52.40 -37.27 -0.34
N PRO A 268 -52.51 -38.48 0.23
CA PRO A 268 -51.91 -38.75 1.53
C PRO A 268 -50.38 -38.64 1.44
N ALA A 269 -49.72 -38.12 2.47
CA ALA A 269 -48.26 -37.95 2.46
C ALA A 269 -47.49 -39.25 2.13
N SER A 270 -48.03 -40.41 2.49
CA SER A 270 -47.43 -41.71 2.17
C SER A 270 -47.35 -42.04 0.68
N SER A 271 -48.12 -41.37 -0.19
CA SER A 271 -48.07 -41.57 -1.64
C SER A 271 -47.13 -40.59 -2.35
N LEU A 272 -46.52 -39.66 -1.61
CA LEU A 272 -45.59 -38.66 -2.14
C LEU A 272 -44.15 -39.13 -1.98
N MET A 273 -43.34 -38.90 -3.01
CA MET A 273 -41.88 -39.06 -2.92
C MET A 273 -41.20 -37.69 -2.98
N VAL A 274 -40.20 -37.48 -2.13
CA VAL A 274 -39.43 -36.24 -2.06
C VAL A 274 -38.02 -36.47 -2.58
N THR A 275 -37.58 -35.61 -3.48
CA THR A 275 -36.21 -35.58 -4.00
C THR A 275 -35.61 -34.20 -3.79
N ASN A 276 -34.36 -34.17 -3.31
CA ASN A 276 -33.62 -32.92 -3.18
C ASN A 276 -32.92 -32.61 -4.51
N GLU A 277 -33.26 -31.46 -5.07
CA GLU A 277 -32.66 -30.93 -6.29
C GLU A 277 -31.72 -29.77 -5.96
N THR A 278 -30.88 -29.40 -6.92
CA THR A 278 -30.01 -28.24 -6.79
C THR A 278 -30.82 -26.98 -6.47
N PHE A 279 -30.24 -26.11 -5.63
CA PHE A 279 -30.88 -24.86 -5.23
C PHE A 279 -30.83 -23.82 -6.36
N VAL A 280 -31.59 -24.09 -7.42
CA VAL A 280 -31.68 -23.24 -8.61
C VAL A 280 -33.15 -22.92 -8.87
N LEU A 281 -33.48 -21.63 -8.86
CA LEU A 281 -34.82 -21.11 -9.10
C LEU A 281 -34.79 -20.11 -10.26
N ALA A 282 -35.84 -20.17 -11.09
CA ALA A 282 -35.94 -19.30 -12.26
C ALA A 282 -36.10 -17.82 -11.85
N PRO A 283 -35.42 -16.88 -12.53
CA PRO A 283 -35.58 -15.46 -12.29
C PRO A 283 -36.99 -14.97 -12.65
N LEU A 284 -37.47 -13.96 -11.93
CA LEU A 284 -38.75 -13.31 -12.23
C LEU A 284 -38.48 -12.06 -13.07
N GLU A 285 -39.15 -11.92 -14.23
CA GLU A 285 -38.85 -10.84 -15.19
C GLU A 285 -38.92 -9.44 -14.57
N TRP A 286 -39.90 -9.21 -13.70
CA TRP A 286 -40.12 -7.94 -12.99
C TRP A 286 -39.20 -7.75 -11.76
N MET A 287 -38.40 -8.75 -11.39
CA MET A 287 -37.39 -8.67 -10.32
C MET A 287 -35.97 -8.45 -10.85
N LYS A 288 -35.73 -8.62 -12.15
CA LYS A 288 -34.39 -8.46 -12.74
C LYS A 288 -33.81 -7.07 -12.49
N GLU A 289 -32.59 -7.04 -11.97
CA GLU A 289 -31.81 -5.82 -11.77
C GLU A 289 -30.43 -5.91 -12.40
N ASP A 290 -29.97 -4.80 -12.98
CA ASP A 290 -28.57 -4.65 -13.33
C ASP A 290 -27.82 -4.00 -12.17
N LEU A 291 -27.22 -4.83 -11.32
CA LEU A 291 -26.46 -4.35 -10.18
C LEU A 291 -25.18 -3.61 -10.58
N ASN A 292 -24.59 -3.88 -11.75
CA ASN A 292 -23.39 -3.15 -12.18
C ASN A 292 -23.73 -1.69 -12.54
N GLY A 293 -24.97 -1.40 -12.95
CA GLY A 293 -25.50 -0.05 -13.12
C GLY A 293 -25.45 0.81 -11.84
N LEU A 294 -25.36 0.20 -10.65
CA LEU A 294 -25.21 0.93 -9.38
C LEU A 294 -23.86 1.64 -9.23
N LEU A 295 -22.81 1.12 -9.87
CA LEU A 295 -21.45 1.63 -9.74
C LEU A 295 -21.27 3.04 -10.35
N PRO A 296 -21.65 3.30 -11.62
CA PRO A 296 -21.60 4.65 -12.17
C PRO A 296 -22.56 5.61 -11.46
N LEU A 297 -23.71 5.11 -10.99
CA LEU A 297 -24.71 5.89 -10.27
C LEU A 297 -24.15 6.48 -8.96
N PHE A 298 -23.34 5.72 -8.22
CA PHE A 298 -22.67 6.19 -7.00
C PHE A 298 -21.82 7.45 -7.21
N GLY A 299 -21.15 7.54 -8.36
CA GLY A 299 -20.30 8.70 -8.69
C GLY A 299 -21.10 9.96 -9.04
N ARG A 300 -22.26 9.78 -9.67
CA ARG A 300 -23.03 10.86 -10.32
C ARG A 300 -24.22 11.37 -9.49
N ASP A 301 -24.79 10.54 -8.62
CA ASP A 301 -25.99 10.85 -7.83
C ASP A 301 -25.66 10.94 -6.33
N SER A 302 -25.83 12.14 -5.75
CA SER A 302 -25.54 12.38 -4.34
C SER A 302 -26.49 11.68 -3.39
N ASP A 303 -27.75 11.49 -3.76
CA ASP A 303 -28.77 10.88 -2.92
C ASP A 303 -28.56 9.36 -2.84
N PHE A 304 -28.25 8.74 -3.97
CA PHE A 304 -27.86 7.33 -4.01
C PHE A 304 -26.57 7.09 -3.23
N ARG A 305 -25.55 7.96 -3.40
CA ARG A 305 -24.33 7.91 -2.58
C ARG A 305 -24.64 8.02 -1.09
N ASN A 306 -25.53 8.91 -0.70
CA ASN A 306 -25.98 9.05 0.69
C ASN A 306 -26.70 7.80 1.20
N LEU A 307 -27.53 7.16 0.37
CA LEU A 307 -28.19 5.90 0.69
C LEU A 307 -27.16 4.79 0.93
N VAL A 308 -26.16 4.64 0.07
CA VAL A 308 -25.10 3.63 0.20
C VAL A 308 -24.32 3.83 1.50
N MET A 309 -23.84 5.05 1.77
CA MET A 309 -23.09 5.38 2.98
C MET A 309 -23.91 5.11 4.26
N LYS A 310 -25.18 5.53 4.31
CA LYS A 310 -26.09 5.26 5.44
C LYS A 310 -26.37 3.76 5.61
N THR A 311 -26.44 3.02 4.50
CA THR A 311 -26.67 1.56 4.53
C THR A 311 -25.46 0.86 5.14
N PHE A 312 -24.24 1.21 4.72
CA PHE A 312 -23.00 0.69 5.34
C PHE A 312 -22.88 1.07 6.82
N GLU A 313 -23.35 2.25 7.23
CA GLU A 313 -23.37 2.67 8.63
C GLU A 313 -24.15 1.69 9.54
N VAL A 314 -25.25 1.14 9.01
CA VAL A 314 -26.09 0.17 9.73
C VAL A 314 -25.59 -1.26 9.59
N ILE A 315 -25.03 -1.61 8.42
CA ILE A 315 -24.52 -2.95 8.12
C ILE A 315 -23.19 -3.25 8.83
N PHE A 316 -22.30 -2.28 9.04
CA PHE A 316 -21.00 -2.47 9.70
C PHE A 316 -21.11 -2.63 11.23
N ARG A 317 -21.94 -3.59 11.65
CA ARG A 317 -22.15 -4.05 13.02
C ARG A 317 -22.08 -5.58 13.04
N PRO A 318 -21.64 -6.21 14.14
CA PRO A 318 -21.44 -7.67 14.18
C PRO A 318 -22.69 -8.47 13.79
N GLU A 319 -23.87 -7.94 14.09
CA GLU A 319 -25.17 -8.55 13.84
C GLU A 319 -25.57 -8.60 12.35
N ASN A 320 -25.05 -7.66 11.55
CA ASN A 320 -25.51 -7.41 10.18
C ASN A 320 -24.41 -7.55 9.13
N VAL A 321 -23.13 -7.55 9.51
CA VAL A 321 -22.01 -7.43 8.57
C VAL A 321 -21.94 -8.57 7.55
N LEU A 322 -22.45 -9.76 7.87
CA LEU A 322 -22.54 -10.89 6.92
C LEU A 322 -23.42 -10.56 5.70
N ALA A 323 -24.32 -9.59 5.81
CA ALA A 323 -25.19 -9.18 4.71
C ALA A 323 -24.41 -8.71 3.47
N VAL A 324 -23.19 -8.19 3.63
CA VAL A 324 -22.36 -7.73 2.49
C VAL A 324 -21.71 -8.87 1.72
N THR A 325 -21.60 -10.07 2.31
CA THR A 325 -20.84 -11.18 1.71
C THR A 325 -21.68 -11.95 0.71
N TYR A 326 -23.00 -11.80 0.71
CA TYR A 326 -23.90 -12.54 -0.20
C TYR A 326 -23.86 -12.05 -1.64
N ASN A 327 -23.37 -10.83 -1.91
CA ASN A 327 -23.20 -10.34 -3.27
C ASN A 327 -21.93 -9.48 -3.44
N PRO A 328 -21.09 -9.73 -4.47
CA PRO A 328 -19.87 -8.98 -4.72
C PRO A 328 -20.07 -7.46 -4.92
N ILE A 329 -21.27 -7.01 -5.30
CA ILE A 329 -21.57 -5.59 -5.53
C ILE A 329 -21.28 -4.72 -4.31
N PHE A 330 -21.52 -5.23 -3.10
CA PHE A 330 -21.24 -4.50 -1.87
C PHE A 330 -19.74 -4.24 -1.69
N GLY A 331 -18.90 -5.19 -2.12
CA GLY A 331 -17.46 -5.01 -2.14
C GLY A 331 -17.06 -3.86 -3.07
N LYS A 332 -17.59 -3.86 -4.30
CA LYS A 332 -17.33 -2.81 -5.30
C LYS A 332 -17.82 -1.43 -4.81
N LEU A 333 -19.02 -1.35 -4.26
CA LEU A 333 -19.58 -0.10 -3.67
C LEU A 333 -18.76 0.38 -2.47
N TRP A 334 -18.30 -0.53 -1.61
CA TRP A 334 -17.42 -0.18 -0.50
C TRP A 334 -16.08 0.40 -1.00
N ARG A 335 -15.52 -0.13 -2.10
CA ARG A 335 -14.33 0.45 -2.74
C ARG A 335 -14.59 1.82 -3.33
N LEU A 336 -15.76 2.08 -3.91
CA LEU A 336 -16.15 3.42 -4.33
C LEU A 336 -16.27 4.37 -3.14
N CYS A 337 -16.82 3.93 -2.01
CA CYS A 337 -16.84 4.70 -0.76
C CYS A 337 -15.40 5.04 -0.30
N CYS A 338 -14.50 4.05 -0.29
CA CYS A 338 -13.10 4.25 0.08
C CYS A 338 -12.34 5.26 -0.81
N ARG A 339 -12.80 5.49 -2.05
CA ARG A 339 -12.23 6.51 -2.95
C ARG A 339 -12.69 7.93 -2.59
N GLN A 340 -13.80 8.09 -1.88
CA GLN A 340 -14.35 9.38 -1.44
C GLN A 340 -13.66 9.85 -0.14
N ARG A 341 -12.33 10.04 -0.18
CA ARG A 341 -11.55 10.41 1.02
C ARG A 341 -11.89 11.78 1.61
N LEU A 342 -12.49 12.66 0.82
CA LEU A 342 -12.96 13.97 1.27
C LEU A 342 -14.32 13.92 1.97
N ASP A 343 -15.00 12.76 1.96
CA ASP A 343 -16.28 12.59 2.65
C ASP A 343 -16.02 12.27 4.14
N PRO A 344 -16.43 13.13 5.08
CA PRO A 344 -16.12 12.96 6.51
C PRO A 344 -16.76 11.70 7.12
N ARG A 345 -17.77 11.11 6.46
CA ARG A 345 -18.40 9.87 6.92
C ARG A 345 -17.51 8.65 6.72
N LEU A 346 -16.54 8.71 5.80
CA LEU A 346 -15.71 7.56 5.47
C LEU A 346 -14.86 7.10 6.67
N ASP A 347 -14.35 8.03 7.48
CA ASP A 347 -13.55 7.71 8.66
C ASP A 347 -14.37 6.94 9.70
N ASP A 348 -15.61 7.37 9.96
CA ASP A 348 -16.54 6.68 10.86
C ASP A 348 -16.89 5.28 10.33
N LEU A 349 -17.19 5.14 9.04
CA LEU A 349 -17.47 3.84 8.42
C LEU A 349 -16.26 2.90 8.48
N THR A 350 -15.07 3.41 8.19
CA THR A 350 -13.82 2.63 8.23
C THR A 350 -13.51 2.19 9.65
N ALA A 351 -13.73 3.07 10.65
CA ALA A 351 -13.57 2.75 12.06
C ALA A 351 -14.57 1.68 12.50
N LYS A 352 -15.86 1.81 12.15
CA LYS A 352 -16.91 0.82 12.44
C LYS A 352 -16.57 -0.55 11.87
N LEU A 353 -16.16 -0.63 10.60
CA LEU A 353 -15.78 -1.90 9.99
C LEU A 353 -14.51 -2.50 10.65
N SER A 354 -13.50 -1.67 10.92
CA SER A 354 -12.25 -2.11 11.56
C SER A 354 -12.45 -2.59 13.00
N GLN A 355 -13.42 -2.03 13.73
CA GLN A 355 -13.82 -2.48 15.06
C GLN A 355 -14.73 -3.72 15.01
N CYS A 356 -15.55 -3.85 13.97
CA CYS A 356 -16.47 -4.98 13.78
C CYS A 356 -15.70 -6.29 13.49
N VAL A 357 -14.77 -6.29 12.53
CA VAL A 357 -14.08 -7.52 12.06
C VAL A 357 -13.41 -8.32 13.20
N PRO A 358 -12.68 -7.71 14.15
CA PRO A 358 -12.08 -8.45 15.28
C PRO A 358 -13.09 -9.11 16.23
N THR A 359 -14.32 -8.58 16.32
CA THR A 359 -15.37 -9.14 17.20
C THR A 359 -16.06 -10.38 16.62
N LEU A 360 -15.86 -10.65 15.33
CA LEU A 360 -16.41 -11.84 14.67
C LEU A 360 -15.62 -13.10 15.05
N THR A 361 -16.33 -14.21 15.23
CA THR A 361 -15.75 -15.52 15.59
C THR A 361 -16.05 -16.58 14.53
N GLY A 362 -15.15 -17.54 14.35
CA GLY A 362 -15.36 -18.71 13.48
C GLY A 362 -15.53 -18.36 11.98
N GLY A 363 -16.48 -19.02 11.32
CA GLY A 363 -16.72 -18.88 9.87
C GLY A 363 -17.12 -17.47 9.42
N ALA A 364 -17.81 -16.71 10.26
CA ALA A 364 -18.21 -15.33 9.94
C ALA A 364 -17.02 -14.41 9.70
N LYS A 365 -15.95 -14.56 10.50
CA LYS A 365 -14.71 -13.79 10.32
C LYS A 365 -14.02 -14.16 9.00
N VAL A 366 -14.03 -15.44 8.63
CA VAL A 366 -13.43 -15.91 7.38
C VAL A 366 -14.19 -15.34 6.18
N GLN A 367 -15.53 -15.42 6.17
CA GLN A 367 -16.37 -14.90 5.09
C GLN A 367 -16.19 -13.39 4.86
N VAL A 368 -16.22 -12.58 5.93
CA VAL A 368 -16.03 -11.13 5.79
C VAL A 368 -14.59 -10.80 5.35
N SER A 369 -13.59 -11.57 5.82
CA SER A 369 -12.20 -11.37 5.41
C SER A 369 -12.00 -11.71 3.92
N GLN A 370 -12.63 -12.79 3.45
CA GLN A 370 -12.63 -13.18 2.05
C GLN A 370 -13.34 -12.12 1.19
N TRP A 371 -14.52 -11.64 1.61
CA TRP A 371 -15.22 -10.55 0.93
C TRP A 371 -14.38 -9.27 0.83
N LEU A 372 -13.66 -8.90 1.91
CA LEU A 372 -12.74 -7.76 1.88
C LEU A 372 -11.63 -7.94 0.85
N GLU A 373 -11.13 -9.16 0.66
CA GLU A 373 -10.10 -9.47 -0.31
C GLU A 373 -10.65 -9.49 -1.75
N GLU A 374 -11.81 -10.11 -1.96
CA GLU A 374 -12.54 -10.17 -3.23
C GLU A 374 -13.05 -8.81 -3.70
N SER A 375 -13.38 -7.90 -2.78
CA SER A 375 -13.81 -6.54 -3.15
C SER A 375 -12.75 -5.74 -3.92
N TYR A 376 -11.49 -6.18 -3.90
CA TYR A 376 -10.41 -5.61 -4.71
C TYR A 376 -10.24 -6.32 -6.08
N ASN A 377 -11.03 -7.36 -6.35
CA ASN A 377 -11.00 -8.08 -7.61
C ASN A 377 -11.79 -7.32 -8.68
N ASP A 378 -11.06 -6.70 -9.61
CA ASP A 378 -11.58 -5.94 -10.75
C ASP A 378 -11.44 -6.75 -12.06
N SER A 379 -11.34 -8.09 -11.99
CA SER A 379 -11.12 -8.95 -13.18
C SER A 379 -12.16 -8.72 -14.27
N GLN A 380 -13.42 -8.41 -13.91
CA GLN A 380 -14.44 -8.12 -14.91
C GLN A 380 -14.12 -6.85 -15.72
N ARG A 381 -13.77 -5.73 -15.05
CA ARG A 381 -13.39 -4.49 -15.72
C ARG A 381 -12.18 -4.70 -16.64
N ILE A 382 -11.22 -5.50 -16.19
CA ILE A 382 -10.02 -5.82 -16.97
C ILE A 382 -10.40 -6.61 -18.22
N ARG A 383 -11.23 -7.65 -18.09
CA ARG A 383 -11.74 -8.43 -19.23
C ARG A 383 -12.49 -7.55 -20.23
N ASP A 384 -13.37 -6.68 -19.75
CA ASP A 384 -14.16 -5.78 -20.61
C ASP A 384 -13.23 -4.80 -21.36
N ALA A 385 -12.25 -4.21 -20.65
CA ALA A 385 -11.28 -3.30 -21.26
C ALA A 385 -10.38 -3.99 -22.29
N VAL A 386 -9.95 -5.22 -22.01
CA VAL A 386 -9.11 -6.03 -22.91
C VAL A 386 -9.91 -6.48 -24.14
N ALA A 387 -11.15 -6.91 -23.96
CA ALA A 387 -12.05 -7.27 -25.05
C ALA A 387 -12.29 -6.10 -26.00
N ASN A 388 -12.42 -4.88 -25.46
CA ASN A 388 -12.55 -3.65 -26.26
C ASN A 388 -11.24 -3.23 -26.94
N ALA A 389 -10.08 -3.61 -26.39
CA ALA A 389 -8.76 -3.19 -26.86
C ALA A 389 -8.10 -4.27 -27.74
N ALA A 390 -8.54 -4.41 -29.00
CA ALA A 390 -7.88 -5.19 -30.07
C ALA A 390 -7.14 -6.48 -29.59
N PRO A 391 -7.87 -7.55 -29.23
CA PRO A 391 -7.36 -8.68 -28.44
C PRO A 391 -6.25 -9.52 -29.12
N LEU A 392 -6.02 -9.34 -30.42
CA LEU A 392 -5.04 -10.09 -31.21
C LEU A 392 -3.73 -9.32 -31.50
N GLY A 393 -3.59 -8.10 -30.99
CA GLY A 393 -2.41 -7.25 -31.19
C GLY A 393 -1.22 -7.57 -30.27
N PRO A 394 -0.14 -6.76 -30.33
CA PRO A 394 0.99 -6.91 -29.42
C PRO A 394 0.56 -6.76 -27.96
N CYS A 395 1.14 -7.57 -27.08
CA CYS A 395 0.74 -7.65 -25.68
C CYS A 395 1.94 -7.82 -24.73
N PHE A 396 1.69 -7.51 -23.47
CA PHE A 396 2.60 -7.73 -22.37
C PHE A 396 2.18 -8.96 -21.55
N THR A 397 3.14 -9.80 -21.19
CA THR A 397 2.98 -10.89 -20.23
C THR A 397 4.01 -10.76 -19.12
N LEU A 398 3.87 -11.55 -18.06
CA LEU A 398 4.84 -11.60 -16.97
C LEU A 398 5.58 -12.94 -16.93
N ASP A 399 6.90 -12.86 -16.85
CA ASP A 399 7.75 -14.00 -16.55
C ASP A 399 7.67 -14.32 -15.04
N ILE A 400 6.83 -15.30 -14.70
CA ILE A 400 6.59 -15.69 -13.30
C ILE A 400 7.69 -16.66 -12.87
N GLY A 401 8.66 -16.12 -12.12
CA GLY A 401 9.55 -16.88 -11.23
C GLY A 401 9.21 -16.60 -9.76
N HIS A 402 10.04 -17.06 -8.81
CA HIS A 402 9.84 -16.78 -7.38
C HIS A 402 9.78 -15.24 -7.13
N LEU A 403 8.61 -14.75 -6.74
CA LEU A 403 8.34 -13.34 -6.43
C LEU A 403 7.93 -13.25 -4.96
N SER A 404 8.75 -12.63 -4.13
CA SER A 404 8.55 -12.54 -2.67
C SER A 404 7.66 -11.37 -2.24
N MET A 405 6.66 -10.98 -3.05
CA MET A 405 5.82 -9.81 -2.75
C MET A 405 4.38 -10.21 -2.50
N SER A 406 3.71 -9.51 -1.57
CA SER A 406 2.29 -9.72 -1.28
C SER A 406 1.41 -8.76 -2.08
N LYS A 407 0.15 -9.15 -2.32
CA LYS A 407 -0.87 -8.28 -2.92
C LYS A 407 -1.10 -7.00 -2.11
N ALA A 408 -0.97 -7.07 -0.78
CA ALA A 408 -1.06 -5.91 0.10
C ALA A 408 0.08 -4.90 -0.12
N SER A 409 1.29 -5.39 -0.40
CA SER A 409 2.47 -4.56 -0.71
C SER A 409 2.27 -3.74 -1.99
N ILE A 410 1.72 -4.34 -3.06
CA ILE A 410 1.41 -3.58 -4.29
C ILE A 410 0.34 -2.53 -4.03
N ARG A 411 -0.70 -2.87 -3.28
CA ARG A 411 -1.78 -1.93 -2.93
C ARG A 411 -1.26 -0.75 -2.12
N SER A 412 -0.22 -0.94 -1.31
CA SER A 412 0.34 0.17 -0.52
C SER A 412 0.97 1.24 -1.40
N LEU A 413 1.38 0.92 -2.64
CA LEU A 413 1.93 1.90 -3.59
C LEU A 413 1.00 3.10 -3.77
N ALA A 414 -0.32 2.87 -3.84
CA ALA A 414 -1.31 3.94 -3.97
C ALA A 414 -1.48 4.82 -2.72
N ARG A 415 -0.90 4.42 -1.57
CA ARG A 415 -0.89 5.19 -0.31
C ARG A 415 0.51 5.72 -0.07
N ALA A 416 1.44 4.86 0.35
CA ALA A 416 2.86 5.17 0.49
C ALA A 416 3.66 3.91 0.13
N PRO A 417 4.71 4.03 -0.70
CA PRO A 417 5.61 2.91 -0.96
C PRO A 417 6.32 2.56 0.36
N GLN A 418 5.94 1.44 0.98
CA GLN A 418 6.65 0.92 2.15
C GLN A 418 8.07 0.47 1.74
N PRO A 419 9.02 0.36 2.69
CA PRO A 419 10.34 -0.18 2.42
C PRO A 419 10.25 -1.51 1.65
N GLY A 420 11.00 -1.64 0.54
CA GLY A 420 11.00 -2.81 -0.34
C GLY A 420 9.87 -2.90 -1.36
N VAL A 421 8.82 -2.07 -1.29
CA VAL A 421 7.72 -2.08 -2.29
C VAL A 421 8.20 -1.60 -3.65
N LEU A 422 9.01 -0.54 -3.70
CA LEU A 422 9.60 -0.04 -4.95
C LEU A 422 10.54 -1.08 -5.58
N GLU A 423 11.29 -1.84 -4.77
CA GLU A 423 12.09 -2.98 -5.24
C GLU A 423 11.20 -4.06 -5.86
N GLY A 424 10.07 -4.38 -5.21
CA GLY A 424 9.08 -5.31 -5.74
C GLY A 424 8.51 -4.87 -7.08
N VAL A 425 8.05 -3.62 -7.18
CA VAL A 425 7.55 -3.01 -8.43
C VAL A 425 8.60 -3.05 -9.53
N GLN A 426 9.84 -2.65 -9.24
CA GLN A 426 10.91 -2.68 -10.23
C GLN A 426 11.24 -4.10 -10.69
N ASN A 427 11.22 -5.09 -9.80
CA ASN A 427 11.42 -6.50 -10.17
C ASN A 427 10.33 -7.01 -11.12
N ILE A 428 9.09 -6.54 -10.99
CA ILE A 428 7.98 -6.92 -11.88
C ILE A 428 8.18 -6.28 -13.25
N LEU A 429 8.47 -4.97 -13.27
CA LEU A 429 8.79 -4.24 -14.49
C LEU A 429 9.95 -4.91 -15.24
N ALA A 430 10.98 -5.33 -14.51
CA ALA A 430 12.11 -6.07 -15.05
C ALA A 430 11.78 -7.51 -15.51
N ARG A 431 10.58 -8.04 -15.27
CA ARG A 431 10.12 -9.38 -15.72
C ARG A 431 8.99 -9.32 -16.75
N LEU A 432 8.51 -8.13 -17.09
CA LEU A 432 7.58 -7.93 -18.19
C LEU A 432 8.22 -8.34 -19.52
N GLN A 433 7.50 -9.16 -20.28
CA GLN A 433 7.88 -9.61 -21.62
C GLN A 433 6.94 -9.03 -22.66
N TYR A 434 7.50 -8.65 -23.80
CA TYR A 434 6.77 -8.13 -24.95
C TYR A 434 6.58 -9.24 -25.99
N HIS A 435 5.35 -9.43 -26.45
CA HIS A 435 5.02 -10.37 -27.51
C HIS A 435 4.27 -9.66 -28.64
N GLN A 436 4.56 -10.06 -29.88
CA GLN A 436 3.87 -9.51 -31.06
C GLN A 436 2.41 -9.97 -31.15
N PHE A 437 2.09 -11.13 -30.58
CA PHE A 437 0.75 -11.72 -30.56
C PHE A 437 0.48 -12.34 -29.19
N PRO A 438 -0.79 -12.42 -28.76
CA PRO A 438 -1.15 -13.11 -27.53
C PRO A 438 -0.76 -14.61 -27.60
N PRO A 439 -0.38 -15.22 -26.47
CA PRO A 439 -0.13 -16.66 -26.43
C PRO A 439 -1.41 -17.44 -26.80
N ALA A 440 -1.28 -18.58 -27.48
CA ALA A 440 -2.42 -19.45 -27.76
C ALA A 440 -2.96 -20.02 -26.44
N TYR A 441 -4.13 -19.56 -26.01
CA TYR A 441 -4.84 -20.05 -24.82
C TYR A 441 -5.93 -21.06 -25.22
N SER A 442 -6.25 -21.98 -24.30
CA SER A 442 -7.45 -22.81 -24.43
C SER A 442 -8.69 -21.96 -24.15
N ASP A 443 -9.73 -22.08 -24.98
CA ASP A 443 -11.03 -21.37 -24.91
C ASP A 443 -11.89 -21.71 -23.67
N LYS A 444 -11.29 -21.86 -22.48
CA LYS A 444 -12.04 -22.06 -21.23
C LYS A 444 -12.34 -20.70 -20.61
N GLU A 445 -13.62 -20.41 -20.43
CA GLU A 445 -14.17 -19.16 -19.85
C GLU A 445 -13.66 -18.83 -18.43
N ASP A 446 -12.95 -19.76 -17.78
CA ASP A 446 -12.49 -19.72 -16.39
C ASP A 446 -10.98 -19.40 -16.21
N ASP A 447 -10.21 -19.18 -17.28
CA ASP A 447 -8.78 -18.90 -17.15
C ASP A 447 -8.48 -17.41 -16.95
N ASP A 448 -7.69 -17.10 -15.93
CA ASP A 448 -7.27 -15.74 -15.60
C ASP A 448 -6.53 -15.10 -16.78
N LEU A 449 -6.88 -13.87 -17.13
CA LEU A 449 -6.34 -13.16 -18.28
C LEU A 449 -4.86 -12.77 -18.04
N THR A 450 -3.93 -13.58 -18.50
CA THR A 450 -2.49 -13.44 -18.21
C THR A 450 -1.72 -12.48 -19.13
N HIS A 451 -2.41 -11.70 -19.96
CA HIS A 451 -1.79 -10.78 -20.90
C HIS A 451 -2.52 -9.44 -20.94
N LEU A 452 -1.79 -8.35 -21.22
CA LEU A 452 -2.35 -7.01 -21.39
C LEU A 452 -2.03 -6.48 -22.79
N PRO A 453 -3.04 -6.15 -23.62
CA PRO A 453 -2.80 -5.56 -24.94
C PRO A 453 -2.08 -4.21 -24.86
N LEU A 454 -1.16 -3.97 -25.78
CA LEU A 454 -0.50 -2.66 -25.93
C LEU A 454 -1.50 -1.59 -26.39
N SER A 455 -2.63 -1.95 -27.00
CA SER A 455 -3.70 -1.04 -27.44
C SER A 455 -4.49 -0.40 -26.29
N LEU A 456 -4.35 -0.89 -25.06
CA LEU A 456 -5.02 -0.30 -23.89
C LEU A 456 -4.67 1.18 -23.73
N SER A 457 -5.57 1.96 -23.13
CA SER A 457 -5.29 3.37 -22.77
C SER A 457 -4.09 3.47 -21.82
N ASN A 458 -3.39 4.59 -21.80
CA ASN A 458 -2.26 4.79 -20.89
C ASN A 458 -2.68 4.59 -19.41
N GLU A 459 -3.86 5.10 -19.04
CA GLU A 459 -4.40 4.94 -17.69
C GLU A 459 -4.69 3.48 -17.34
N ASP A 460 -5.40 2.76 -18.21
CA ASP A 460 -5.76 1.36 -17.96
C ASP A 460 -4.53 0.47 -17.99
N LEU A 461 -3.56 0.70 -18.89
CA LEU A 461 -2.33 -0.08 -18.95
C LEU A 461 -1.59 -0.02 -17.60
N PHE A 462 -1.26 1.19 -17.11
CA PHE A 462 -0.53 1.33 -15.84
C PHE A 462 -1.36 0.93 -14.62
N SER A 463 -2.70 1.06 -14.68
CA SER A 463 -3.60 0.59 -13.63
C SER A 463 -3.65 -0.94 -13.55
N PHE A 464 -3.62 -1.62 -14.69
CA PHE A 464 -3.81 -3.07 -14.79
C PHE A 464 -2.51 -3.87 -14.71
N LEU A 465 -1.32 -3.26 -14.80
CA LEU A 465 -0.04 -3.99 -14.69
C LEU A 465 0.04 -5.00 -13.53
N PRO A 466 -0.46 -4.72 -12.31
CA PRO A 466 -0.47 -5.71 -11.22
C PRO A 466 -1.34 -6.95 -11.46
N HIS A 467 -2.31 -6.88 -12.37
CA HIS A 467 -3.16 -8.01 -12.75
C HIS A 467 -2.33 -9.20 -13.23
N LEU A 468 -1.23 -8.93 -13.96
CA LEU A 468 -0.33 -9.95 -14.48
C LEU A 468 0.35 -10.79 -13.38
N MET A 469 0.36 -10.30 -12.14
CA MET A 469 0.85 -11.05 -10.97
C MET A 469 -0.27 -11.59 -10.10
N PHE A 470 -1.24 -10.73 -9.80
CA PHE A 470 -2.33 -11.01 -8.90
C PHE A 470 -3.61 -10.72 -9.66
N PRO A 471 -4.25 -11.76 -10.23
CA PRO A 471 -5.48 -11.62 -10.98
C PRO A 471 -6.51 -10.75 -10.24
N GLY A 472 -7.18 -9.90 -11.02
CA GLY A 472 -8.11 -8.88 -10.56
C GLY A 472 -7.51 -7.63 -9.90
N THR A 473 -6.20 -7.50 -9.71
CA THR A 473 -5.63 -6.33 -9.00
C THR A 473 -5.46 -5.11 -9.90
N THR A 474 -6.05 -3.99 -9.51
CA THR A 474 -5.90 -2.69 -10.19
C THR A 474 -5.38 -1.59 -9.26
N LEU A 475 -4.75 -0.57 -9.84
CA LEU A 475 -4.25 0.61 -9.12
C LEU A 475 -5.14 1.83 -9.37
N SER A 476 -5.29 2.66 -8.35
CA SER A 476 -5.80 4.03 -8.53
C SER A 476 -4.86 4.87 -9.42
N GLN A 477 -5.35 5.99 -9.97
CA GLN A 477 -4.57 6.94 -10.77
C GLN A 477 -3.18 7.25 -10.18
N ARG A 478 -3.09 7.54 -8.88
CA ARG A 478 -1.80 7.79 -8.20
C ARG A 478 -0.88 6.57 -8.15
N GLY A 479 -1.43 5.38 -7.93
CA GLY A 479 -0.65 4.14 -7.98
C GLY A 479 -0.12 3.87 -9.39
N ALA A 480 -0.96 4.07 -10.41
CA ALA A 480 -0.58 3.98 -11.82
C ALA A 480 0.51 5.02 -12.17
N ALA A 481 0.38 6.26 -11.69
CA ALA A 481 1.37 7.31 -11.86
C ALA A 481 2.74 6.93 -11.25
N LEU A 482 2.75 6.31 -10.06
CA LEU A 482 3.99 5.86 -9.44
C LEU A 482 4.66 4.73 -10.23
N VAL A 483 3.88 3.78 -10.76
CA VAL A 483 4.43 2.73 -11.64
C VAL A 483 5.00 3.35 -12.92
N ALA A 484 4.28 4.27 -13.55
CA ALA A 484 4.76 5.01 -14.73
C ALA A 484 6.05 5.79 -14.40
N LEU A 485 6.12 6.45 -13.24
CA LEU A 485 7.30 7.18 -12.81
C LEU A 485 8.51 6.25 -12.64
N VAL A 486 8.32 5.08 -12.04
CA VAL A 486 9.37 4.06 -11.94
C VAL A 486 9.84 3.61 -13.33
N CYS A 487 8.92 3.41 -14.30
CA CYS A 487 9.28 3.11 -15.69
C CYS A 487 10.17 4.21 -16.30
N CYS A 488 9.83 5.49 -16.09
CA CYS A 488 10.63 6.62 -16.57
C CYS A 488 12.01 6.67 -15.91
N LEU A 489 12.08 6.53 -14.58
CA LEU A 489 13.33 6.55 -13.82
C LEU A 489 14.25 5.37 -14.17
N SER A 490 13.68 4.21 -14.46
CA SER A 490 14.42 3.01 -14.85
C SER A 490 14.82 2.97 -16.34
N ASN A 491 14.32 3.93 -17.13
CA ASN A 491 14.40 3.94 -18.60
C ASN A 491 13.89 2.62 -19.23
N HIS A 492 12.65 2.24 -18.93
CA HIS A 492 12.09 0.96 -19.32
C HIS A 492 11.90 0.85 -20.84
N ILE A 493 12.56 -0.13 -21.46
CA ILE A 493 12.69 -0.27 -22.93
C ILE A 493 11.36 -0.21 -23.71
N HIS A 494 10.27 -0.75 -23.18
CA HIS A 494 8.97 -0.80 -23.87
C HIS A 494 7.92 0.18 -23.34
N LEU A 495 8.14 0.78 -22.17
CA LEU A 495 7.10 1.53 -21.46
C LEU A 495 7.49 2.98 -21.20
N TYR A 496 8.75 3.37 -21.44
CA TYR A 496 9.24 4.72 -21.17
C TYR A 496 8.41 5.81 -21.85
N ASP A 497 8.20 5.72 -23.17
CA ASP A 497 7.51 6.77 -23.93
C ASP A 497 6.06 6.94 -23.47
N ARG A 498 5.35 5.81 -23.29
CA ARG A 498 3.96 5.81 -22.79
C ARG A 498 3.86 6.31 -21.36
N ALA A 499 4.82 5.96 -20.51
CA ALA A 499 4.86 6.43 -19.13
C ALA A 499 5.09 7.95 -19.08
N ALA A 500 6.01 8.46 -19.89
CA ALA A 500 6.28 9.89 -19.98
C ALA A 500 5.07 10.68 -20.49
N GLU A 501 4.39 10.17 -21.52
CA GLU A 501 3.14 10.76 -22.04
C GLU A 501 2.04 10.77 -20.98
N TYR A 502 1.81 9.64 -20.30
CA TYR A 502 0.81 9.53 -19.24
C TYR A 502 1.06 10.51 -18.08
N LEU A 503 2.30 10.56 -17.59
CA LEU A 503 2.70 11.44 -16.50
C LEU A 503 2.55 12.93 -16.86
N THR A 504 2.85 13.26 -18.11
CA THR A 504 2.66 14.63 -18.63
C THR A 504 1.18 14.99 -18.70
N LEU A 505 0.32 14.05 -19.11
CA LEU A 505 -1.13 14.24 -19.19
C LEU A 505 -1.77 14.51 -17.82
N ILE A 506 -1.34 13.78 -16.78
CA ILE A 506 -1.93 13.89 -15.43
C ILE A 506 -1.24 14.94 -14.54
N GLN A 507 -0.22 15.63 -15.02
CA GLN A 507 0.56 16.61 -14.26
C GLN A 507 -0.37 17.61 -13.55
N GLY A 508 -0.15 17.83 -12.24
CA GLY A 508 -0.97 18.70 -11.40
C GLY A 508 -2.32 18.14 -10.94
N THR A 509 -2.75 16.96 -11.42
CA THR A 509 -4.04 16.35 -11.03
C THR A 509 -3.89 15.20 -10.04
N TRP A 510 -2.75 14.50 -10.06
CA TRP A 510 -2.54 13.27 -9.29
C TRP A 510 -1.94 13.47 -7.89
N LEU A 511 -1.55 14.71 -7.54
CA LEU A 511 -1.01 15.12 -6.24
C LEU A 511 -1.90 16.18 -5.58
N PRO A 512 -2.75 15.81 -4.60
CA PRO A 512 -3.74 16.70 -4.03
C PRO A 512 -3.15 17.58 -2.91
N PHE A 513 -2.31 18.55 -3.25
CA PHE A 513 -1.69 19.46 -2.28
C PHE A 513 -2.68 20.30 -1.46
N ASP A 514 -3.81 20.67 -2.07
CA ASP A 514 -4.89 21.41 -1.40
C ASP A 514 -5.59 20.58 -0.29
N TYR A 515 -5.46 19.25 -0.36
CA TYR A 515 -6.02 18.29 0.59
C TYR A 515 -4.91 17.53 1.33
N ALA A 516 -3.82 18.24 1.68
CA ALA A 516 -2.65 17.64 2.31
C ALA A 516 -2.98 16.85 3.59
N VAL A 517 -4.00 17.28 4.36
CA VAL A 517 -4.44 16.65 5.61
C VAL A 517 -5.06 15.28 5.35
N GLU A 518 -5.87 15.17 4.30
CA GLU A 518 -6.53 13.94 3.89
C GLU A 518 -5.56 13.00 3.18
N PHE A 519 -4.46 13.52 2.61
CA PHE A 519 -3.43 12.76 1.88
C PHE A 519 -2.01 12.96 2.46
N PRO A 520 -1.76 12.69 3.75
CA PRO A 520 -0.48 12.99 4.41
C PRO A 520 0.69 12.15 3.87
N GLU A 521 0.37 11.00 3.27
CA GLU A 521 1.30 10.06 2.65
C GLU A 521 2.18 10.63 1.53
N ILE A 522 1.74 11.68 0.82
CA ILE A 522 2.52 12.32 -0.26
C ILE A 522 3.76 13.04 0.29
N PHE A 523 3.80 13.25 1.61
CA PHE A 523 4.93 13.81 2.35
C PHE A 523 5.77 12.74 3.07
N SER A 524 5.57 11.46 2.80
CA SER A 524 6.48 10.41 3.31
C SER A 524 7.88 10.55 2.70
N ALA A 525 8.90 10.10 3.42
CA ALA A 525 10.29 10.27 2.99
C ALA A 525 10.56 9.56 1.65
N GLU A 526 9.98 8.37 1.49
CA GLU A 526 10.07 7.54 0.29
C GLU A 526 9.44 8.24 -0.92
N PHE A 527 8.30 8.90 -0.72
CA PHE A 527 7.61 9.66 -1.76
C PHE A 527 8.40 10.92 -2.15
N ILE A 528 8.97 11.63 -1.17
CA ILE A 528 9.80 12.82 -1.39
C ILE A 528 11.05 12.46 -2.20
N GLN A 529 11.75 11.38 -1.84
CA GLN A 529 12.94 10.93 -2.56
C GLN A 529 12.62 10.54 -4.01
N LEU A 530 11.52 9.81 -4.23
CA LEU A 530 11.08 9.39 -5.56
C LEU A 530 10.69 10.59 -6.43
N LEU A 531 9.89 11.52 -5.90
CA LEU A 531 9.44 12.70 -6.65
C LEU A 531 10.51 13.76 -6.86
N TYR A 532 11.49 13.85 -5.96
CA TYR A 532 12.68 14.65 -6.20
C TYR A 532 13.44 14.19 -7.46
N ARG A 533 13.35 12.92 -7.85
CA ARG A 533 13.94 12.42 -9.10
C ARG A 533 13.02 12.62 -10.30
N GLY A 534 11.71 12.50 -10.07
CA GLY A 534 10.65 12.67 -11.07
C GLY A 534 10.28 14.12 -11.41
N GLN A 535 11.13 15.11 -11.09
CA GLN A 535 10.77 16.54 -11.20
C GLN A 535 10.28 16.96 -12.59
N ALA A 536 10.73 16.29 -13.65
CA ALA A 536 10.30 16.57 -15.02
C ALA A 536 8.78 16.47 -15.22
N TYR A 537 8.10 15.66 -14.40
CA TYR A 537 6.67 15.37 -14.50
C TYR A 537 5.83 16.07 -13.43
N LEU A 538 6.42 17.04 -12.73
CA LEU A 538 5.79 17.81 -11.66
C LEU A 538 5.57 19.25 -12.10
N THR A 539 4.52 19.91 -11.63
CA THR A 539 4.30 21.35 -11.87
C THR A 539 5.40 22.18 -11.20
N PRO A 540 5.64 23.44 -11.62
CA PRO A 540 6.68 24.27 -11.00
C PRO A 540 6.55 24.41 -9.48
N PHE A 541 5.32 24.48 -8.97
CA PHE A 541 5.03 24.52 -7.54
C PHE A 541 5.39 23.20 -6.85
N GLU A 542 4.94 22.07 -7.40
CA GLU A 542 5.26 20.74 -6.86
C GLU A 542 6.78 20.49 -6.84
N GLN A 543 7.47 20.85 -7.92
CA GLN A 543 8.93 20.77 -8.00
C GLN A 543 9.59 21.55 -6.87
N GLN A 544 9.13 22.78 -6.61
CA GLN A 544 9.66 23.60 -5.52
C GLN A 544 9.46 22.90 -4.17
N VAL A 545 8.26 22.40 -3.89
CA VAL A 545 7.95 21.73 -2.62
C VAL A 545 8.83 20.51 -2.40
N TYR A 546 8.91 19.59 -3.37
CA TYR A 546 9.70 18.36 -3.21
C TYR A 546 11.21 18.62 -3.18
N ARG A 547 11.72 19.64 -3.90
CA ARG A 547 13.12 20.08 -3.75
C ARG A 547 13.43 20.52 -2.32
N GLN A 548 12.59 21.39 -1.75
CA GLN A 548 12.83 21.89 -0.40
C GLN A 548 12.69 20.79 0.66
N LEU A 549 11.66 19.94 0.56
CA LEU A 549 11.48 18.80 1.47
C LEU A 549 12.63 17.80 1.38
N PHE A 550 13.15 17.53 0.18
CA PHE A 550 14.29 16.66 -0.01
C PHE A 550 15.56 17.22 0.64
N VAL A 551 15.81 18.53 0.50
CA VAL A 551 16.98 19.15 1.16
C VAL A 551 16.82 19.16 2.69
N VAL A 552 15.62 19.39 3.22
CA VAL A 552 15.35 19.25 4.67
C VAL A 552 15.59 17.81 5.15
N HIS A 553 15.18 16.81 4.36
CA HIS A 553 15.46 15.40 4.65
C HIS A 553 16.97 15.16 4.77
N ARG A 554 17.76 15.65 3.81
CA ARG A 554 19.23 15.51 3.81
C ARG A 554 19.90 16.29 4.95
N LEU A 555 19.42 17.48 5.29
CA LEU A 555 19.90 18.24 6.45
C LEU A 555 19.70 17.46 7.76
N ARG A 556 18.54 16.84 7.93
CA ARG A 556 18.26 15.99 9.11
C ARG A 556 19.16 14.76 9.17
N LEU A 557 19.44 14.11 8.04
CA LEU A 557 20.41 13.01 7.98
C LEU A 557 21.85 13.46 8.30
N ALA A 558 22.22 14.68 7.89
CA ALA A 558 23.54 15.25 8.15
C ALA A 558 23.72 15.73 9.60
N ALA A 559 22.64 15.85 10.39
CA ALA A 559 22.64 16.55 11.68
C ALA A 559 23.73 16.08 12.67
N THR A 560 24.01 14.78 12.71
CA THR A 560 24.99 14.16 13.61
C THR A 560 26.37 13.95 12.97
N LYS A 561 26.57 14.38 11.72
CA LYS A 561 27.88 14.28 11.06
C LYS A 561 28.82 15.32 11.66
N ASP A 562 29.97 14.86 12.15
CA ASP A 562 30.99 15.76 12.67
C ASP A 562 31.74 16.47 11.53
N VAL A 563 32.02 17.75 11.74
CA VAL A 563 32.76 18.63 10.84
C VAL A 563 33.93 19.22 11.61
N ASP A 564 35.14 18.97 11.11
CA ASP A 564 36.35 19.52 11.72
C ASP A 564 36.49 20.99 11.36
N VAL A 565 36.47 21.85 12.38
CA VAL A 565 36.64 23.30 12.26
C VAL A 565 37.92 23.73 12.96
N VAL A 566 38.61 24.70 12.37
CA VAL A 566 39.82 25.29 12.94
C VAL A 566 39.49 26.65 13.52
N VAL A 567 39.74 26.83 14.81
CA VAL A 567 39.54 28.10 15.53
C VAL A 567 40.86 28.55 16.15
N GLY A 568 40.93 29.83 16.54
CA GLY A 568 42.04 30.34 17.32
C GLY A 568 42.17 29.62 18.68
N TYR A 569 43.41 29.48 19.15
CA TYR A 569 43.71 28.75 20.39
C TYR A 569 42.91 29.25 21.61
N THR A 570 42.65 28.35 22.56
CA THR A 570 42.06 28.68 23.86
C THR A 570 43.15 28.63 24.94
N PRO A 571 43.52 29.76 25.55
CA PRO A 571 44.55 29.78 26.57
C PRO A 571 44.15 28.97 27.81
N GLN A 572 45.03 28.08 28.28
CA GLN A 572 44.89 27.43 29.58
C GLN A 572 45.62 28.22 30.66
N LYS A 573 44.91 28.56 31.74
CA LYS A 573 45.41 29.45 32.80
C LYS A 573 46.69 28.94 33.49
N ASP A 574 46.85 27.62 33.59
CA ASP A 574 47.99 26.99 34.28
C ASP A 574 49.23 26.85 33.38
N SER A 575 49.07 27.11 32.08
CA SER A 575 50.17 27.10 31.10
C SER A 575 50.70 28.50 30.82
N LEU A 576 52.00 28.57 30.51
CA LEU A 576 52.63 29.78 29.99
C LEU A 576 52.43 29.89 28.47
N TRP A 577 52.09 31.09 28.01
CA TRP A 577 51.81 31.40 26.62
C TRP A 577 52.70 32.57 26.15
N PRO A 578 53.20 32.53 24.90
CA PRO A 578 53.91 33.66 24.31
C PRO A 578 53.10 34.96 24.40
N ASP A 579 53.76 36.03 24.81
CA ASP A 579 53.20 37.35 25.04
C ASP A 579 54.20 38.44 24.62
N ARG A 580 53.75 39.69 24.64
CA ARG A 580 54.61 40.87 24.54
C ARG A 580 54.41 41.70 25.80
N LYS A 581 55.52 42.25 26.31
CA LYS A 581 55.53 43.03 27.54
C LYS A 581 56.21 44.37 27.29
N ALA A 582 55.74 45.39 28.01
CA ALA A 582 56.37 46.70 28.07
C ALA A 582 56.72 47.04 29.52
N ARG A 583 57.82 47.75 29.70
CA ARG A 583 58.30 48.14 31.03
C ARG A 583 57.45 49.28 31.59
N CYS A 584 56.85 49.08 32.76
CA CYS A 584 56.17 50.17 33.44
C CYS A 584 57.18 51.09 34.13
N HIS A 585 57.08 52.40 33.89
CA HIS A 585 58.00 53.39 34.49
C HIS A 585 57.75 53.62 35.98
N THR A 586 56.56 53.30 36.49
CA THR A 586 56.20 53.49 37.90
C THR A 586 56.67 52.34 38.78
N CYS A 587 56.31 51.09 38.47
CA CYS A 587 56.72 49.93 39.28
C CYS A 587 58.01 49.26 38.79
N GLY A 588 58.51 49.62 37.61
CA GLY A 588 59.77 49.10 37.05
C GLY A 588 59.71 47.72 36.41
N TYR A 589 58.57 47.01 36.50
CA TYR A 589 58.37 45.65 35.99
C TYR A 589 57.85 45.61 34.55
N ASP A 590 58.24 44.55 33.82
CA ASP A 590 57.73 44.25 32.48
C ASP A 590 56.33 43.63 32.57
N THR A 591 55.32 44.34 32.07
CA THR A 591 53.92 43.94 32.15
C THR A 591 53.37 43.64 30.76
N SER A 592 52.51 42.62 30.64
CA SER A 592 51.80 42.29 29.39
C SER A 592 51.16 43.52 28.75
N LEU A 593 51.28 43.67 27.44
CA LEU A 593 50.63 44.76 26.70
C LEU A 593 49.12 44.80 26.93
N SER A 594 48.48 43.64 27.12
CA SER A 594 47.05 43.54 27.46
C SER A 594 46.65 44.16 28.80
N LEU A 595 47.63 44.42 29.67
CA LEU A 595 47.49 45.05 30.98
C LEU A 595 48.13 46.45 31.03
N MET A 596 48.55 47.01 29.89
CA MET A 596 49.06 48.39 29.81
C MET A 596 47.90 49.35 29.53
N VAL A 597 47.84 50.45 30.28
CA VAL A 597 46.81 51.51 30.12
C VAL A 597 47.35 52.64 29.25
N SER A 598 48.67 52.83 29.24
CA SER A 598 49.40 53.70 28.31
C SER A 598 50.76 53.04 27.97
N PRO A 599 51.56 53.58 27.02
CA PRO A 599 52.87 53.01 26.69
C PRO A 599 53.86 52.88 27.86
N THR A 600 53.66 53.66 28.94
CA THR A 600 54.60 53.73 30.08
C THR A 600 53.97 53.32 31.42
N LEU A 601 52.66 53.08 31.47
CA LEU A 601 51.90 52.83 32.71
C LEU A 601 51.06 51.55 32.64
N CYS A 602 51.23 50.66 33.62
CA CYS A 602 50.47 49.41 33.72
C CYS A 602 49.20 49.57 34.58
N ALA A 603 48.23 48.70 34.33
CA ALA A 603 46.94 48.68 35.05
C ALA A 603 47.08 48.39 36.55
N MET A 604 48.15 47.71 36.97
CA MET A 604 48.40 47.45 38.40
C MET A 604 48.72 48.72 39.16
N CYS A 605 49.58 49.58 38.63
CA CYS A 605 49.89 50.88 39.24
C CYS A 605 48.66 51.78 39.29
N VAL A 606 47.79 51.72 38.27
CA VAL A 606 46.53 52.48 38.25
C VAL A 606 45.55 51.98 39.30
N THR A 607 45.45 50.65 39.48
CA THR A 607 44.41 50.05 40.35
C THR A 607 44.83 49.98 41.82
N TYR A 608 46.11 49.70 42.10
CA TYR A 608 46.61 49.39 43.44
C TYR A 608 47.64 50.40 43.98
N GLY A 609 48.01 51.42 43.20
CA GLY A 609 48.93 52.48 43.65
C GLY A 609 50.24 51.93 44.20
N ASP A 610 50.55 52.27 45.45
CA ASP A 610 51.79 51.92 46.14
C ASP A 610 51.95 50.41 46.40
N ASP A 611 50.86 49.62 46.41
CA ASP A 611 50.90 48.17 46.60
C ASP A 611 51.26 47.40 45.31
N ALA A 612 51.21 48.08 44.15
CA ALA A 612 51.43 47.46 42.84
C ALA A 612 52.81 46.77 42.68
N PRO A 613 53.95 47.35 43.13
CA PRO A 613 55.25 46.71 43.02
C PRO A 613 55.35 45.39 43.81
N THR A 614 54.78 45.32 45.01
CA THR A 614 54.76 44.10 45.83
C THR A 614 53.91 43.00 45.20
N LEU A 615 52.75 43.36 44.65
CA LEU A 615 51.87 42.42 43.96
C LEU A 615 52.49 41.90 42.65
N GLN A 616 53.17 42.77 41.89
CA GLN A 616 53.92 42.38 40.70
C GLN A 616 55.12 41.48 41.05
N ALA A 617 55.88 41.77 42.10
CA ALA A 617 56.99 40.92 42.53
C ALA A 617 56.57 39.46 42.78
N ASN A 618 55.38 39.25 43.34
CA ASN A 618 54.84 37.92 43.65
C ASN A 618 54.20 37.19 42.44
N THR A 619 54.05 37.87 41.30
CA THR A 619 53.32 37.34 40.13
C THR A 619 54.06 37.51 38.81
N VAL A 620 55.28 38.05 38.84
CA VAL A 620 56.09 38.31 37.65
C VAL A 620 56.50 37.00 36.99
N VAL A 621 56.30 36.93 35.69
CA VAL A 621 56.87 35.89 34.83
C VAL A 621 58.00 36.51 34.03
N SER A 622 59.21 35.96 34.11
CA SER A 622 60.36 36.46 33.35
C SER A 622 60.26 36.12 31.87
N GLY A 623 60.69 37.03 31.00
CA GLY A 623 60.69 36.83 29.54
C GLY A 623 59.34 37.13 28.87
N ASN A 624 59.23 36.74 27.60
CA ASN A 624 58.08 37.04 26.72
C ASN A 624 56.95 36.00 26.84
N GLU A 625 56.65 35.55 28.06
CA GLU A 625 55.55 34.62 28.33
C GLU A 625 54.71 35.10 29.51
N SER A 626 53.41 34.86 29.45
CA SER A 626 52.46 35.22 30.50
C SER A 626 51.46 34.09 30.72
N HIS A 627 50.84 34.05 31.90
CA HIS A 627 49.59 33.32 32.08
C HIS A 627 48.49 34.11 31.38
N ILE A 628 47.86 33.51 30.38
CA ILE A 628 46.86 34.15 29.53
C ILE A 628 45.53 33.42 29.70
N VAL A 629 44.43 34.16 29.67
CA VAL A 629 43.07 33.61 29.69
C VAL A 629 42.19 34.33 28.66
N GLU A 630 41.07 33.71 28.35
CA GLU A 630 40.02 34.28 27.51
C GLU A 630 38.86 34.79 28.38
N CYS A 631 38.40 36.02 28.12
CA CYS A 631 37.23 36.57 28.78
C CYS A 631 35.95 35.84 28.34
N HIS A 632 35.16 35.36 29.29
CA HIS A 632 33.89 34.65 29.06
C HIS A 632 32.85 35.48 28.31
N ASP A 633 32.77 36.80 28.57
CA ASP A 633 31.70 37.63 28.00
C ASP A 633 32.08 38.23 26.63
N CYS A 634 33.34 38.66 26.45
CA CYS A 634 33.76 39.39 25.25
C CYS A 634 34.79 38.66 24.37
N HIS A 635 35.19 37.44 24.77
CA HIS A 635 36.18 36.59 24.10
C HIS A 635 37.55 37.25 23.88
N GLY A 636 37.83 38.35 24.59
CA GLY A 636 39.12 39.01 24.56
C GLY A 636 40.16 38.24 25.36
N ILE A 637 41.31 37.99 24.74
CA ILE A 637 42.48 37.36 25.35
C ILE A 637 43.31 38.40 26.12
N TYR A 638 43.67 38.10 27.36
CA TYR A 638 44.46 38.99 28.22
C TYR A 638 45.28 38.20 29.25
N ALA A 639 46.33 38.83 29.77
CA ALA A 639 47.17 38.24 30.80
C ALA A 639 46.52 38.31 32.19
N VAL A 640 46.79 37.30 33.01
CA VAL A 640 46.39 37.20 34.42
C VAL A 640 47.63 37.05 35.27
N LEU A 641 47.76 37.90 36.29
CA LEU A 641 48.88 37.87 37.21
C LEU A 641 48.62 36.91 38.38
N GLN A 642 47.50 37.07 39.09
CA GLN A 642 47.15 36.24 40.25
C GLN A 642 46.33 34.99 39.87
N VAL A 643 46.94 34.05 39.14
CA VAL A 643 46.26 32.85 38.62
C VAL A 643 45.56 32.05 39.71
N ALA A 644 46.18 31.89 40.88
CA ALA A 644 45.64 31.13 42.02
C ALA A 644 44.31 31.69 42.56
N ARG A 645 44.02 32.98 42.34
CA ARG A 645 42.77 33.62 42.78
C ARG A 645 41.66 33.54 41.73
N LEU A 646 41.97 33.05 40.52
CA LEU A 646 41.00 32.86 39.44
C LEU A 646 40.30 31.50 39.58
N GLY A 647 39.30 31.47 40.47
CA GLY A 647 38.46 30.29 40.76
C GLY A 647 37.15 30.22 39.96
N THR A 648 36.78 31.28 39.24
CA THR A 648 35.55 31.36 38.42
C THR A 648 35.89 31.66 36.96
N ALA A 649 34.89 31.59 36.06
CA ALA A 649 35.06 31.97 34.65
C ALA A 649 35.71 33.36 34.52
N ALA A 650 36.74 33.45 33.68
CA ALA A 650 37.54 34.67 33.55
C ALA A 650 36.72 35.80 32.91
N LYS A 651 36.77 36.99 33.50
CA LYS A 651 36.13 38.20 32.95
C LYS A 651 37.15 39.33 32.96
N CYS A 652 37.35 40.00 31.82
CA CYS A 652 38.27 41.13 31.72
C CYS A 652 37.73 42.34 32.52
N TRP A 653 38.61 43.30 32.82
CA TRP A 653 38.23 44.47 33.61
C TRP A 653 37.02 45.20 33.04
N PHE A 654 37.02 45.48 31.73
CA PHE A 654 35.92 46.18 31.04
C PHE A 654 34.57 45.46 31.17
N CYS A 655 34.55 44.13 31.08
CA CYS A 655 33.31 43.36 31.26
C CYS A 655 32.83 43.29 32.71
N ARG A 656 33.73 43.54 33.68
CA ARG A 656 33.36 43.63 35.11
C ARG A 656 32.84 45.01 35.49
N THR A 657 33.33 46.08 34.85
CA THR A 657 32.98 47.47 35.16
C THR A 657 31.83 48.00 34.30
N ASN A 658 31.71 47.56 33.05
CA ASN A 658 30.62 47.97 32.15
C ASN A 658 29.42 47.01 32.28
N ASN A 659 28.60 47.17 33.33
CA ASN A 659 27.31 46.47 33.44
C ASN A 659 26.24 46.98 32.43
N VAL A 660 26.55 47.98 31.58
CA VAL A 660 25.67 48.55 30.53
C VAL A 660 26.54 49.01 29.33
N PRO A 661 26.15 48.77 28.06
CA PRO A 661 27.03 48.95 26.91
C PRO A 661 27.06 50.41 26.46
N LEU A 662 28.07 51.17 26.89
CA LEU A 662 28.38 52.46 26.24
C LEU A 662 29.57 52.34 25.29
N GLN A 663 30.56 51.46 25.56
CA GLN A 663 31.65 51.17 24.63
C GLN A 663 32.15 49.71 24.75
N PRO A 664 32.40 49.01 23.63
CA PRO A 664 32.99 47.67 23.64
C PRO A 664 34.44 47.71 24.16
N PRO A 665 34.93 46.63 24.81
CA PRO A 665 36.31 46.56 25.25
C PRO A 665 37.28 46.80 24.08
N PRO A 666 38.34 47.60 24.26
CA PRO A 666 39.32 47.84 23.21
C PRO A 666 40.03 46.52 22.86
N LYS A 667 39.87 46.10 21.61
CA LYS A 667 40.36 44.82 21.09
C LYS A 667 41.14 44.98 19.80
N THR A 668 42.19 44.17 19.65
CA THR A 668 42.97 44.03 18.42
C THR A 668 42.90 42.58 17.95
N SER A 669 42.53 42.38 16.68
CA SER A 669 42.35 41.04 16.09
C SER A 669 43.63 40.58 15.40
N CYS A 670 44.02 39.34 15.65
CA CYS A 670 45.13 38.68 14.93
C CYS A 670 44.71 38.28 13.52
N SER A 671 45.50 38.58 12.49
CA SER A 671 45.24 38.11 11.11
C SER A 671 45.52 36.62 10.89
N GLY A 672 46.33 35.99 11.76
CA GLY A 672 46.67 34.57 11.69
C GLY A 672 45.62 33.66 12.34
N CYS A 673 45.46 33.74 13.66
CA CYS A 673 44.54 32.88 14.42
C CYS A 673 43.14 33.48 14.64
N LEU A 674 42.87 34.69 14.17
CA LEU A 674 41.60 35.42 14.32
C LEU A 674 41.16 35.72 15.77
N ASN A 675 41.96 35.35 16.78
CA ASN A 675 41.70 35.70 18.17
C ASN A 675 41.79 37.22 18.40
N GLN A 676 40.97 37.71 19.32
CA GLN A 676 40.95 39.12 19.71
C GLN A 676 41.65 39.31 21.05
N PHE A 677 42.61 40.22 21.12
CA PHE A 677 43.36 40.53 22.34
C PHE A 677 42.87 41.83 22.94
N ILE A 678 42.74 41.90 24.27
CA ILE A 678 42.44 43.14 24.98
C ILE A 678 43.65 44.07 24.82
N ASP A 679 43.41 45.27 24.31
CA ASP A 679 44.48 46.21 23.95
C ASP A 679 44.12 47.65 24.39
N PRO A 680 44.15 47.95 25.70
CA PRO A 680 43.66 49.24 26.21
C PRO A 680 44.48 50.43 25.71
N ALA A 681 45.79 50.24 25.57
CA ALA A 681 46.74 51.27 25.14
C ALA A 681 47.01 51.26 23.62
N GLY A 682 46.40 50.35 22.85
CA GLY A 682 46.61 50.22 21.40
C GLY A 682 48.02 49.77 21.01
N LEU A 683 48.77 49.16 21.94
CA LEU A 683 50.19 48.87 21.79
C LEU A 683 50.44 47.69 20.86
N TYR A 684 49.51 46.74 20.78
CA TYR A 684 49.65 45.63 19.84
C TYR A 684 49.64 46.11 18.37
N ARG A 685 48.94 47.21 18.03
CA ARG A 685 48.94 47.78 16.67
C ARG A 685 50.16 48.65 16.36
N ALA A 686 50.82 49.21 17.37
CA ALA A 686 51.93 50.14 17.20
C ALA A 686 53.27 49.45 16.84
N ASP A 687 53.39 48.15 17.14
CA ASP A 687 54.53 47.31 16.77
C ASP A 687 54.50 46.94 15.27
N GLY A 688 54.93 47.86 14.40
CA GLY A 688 55.51 47.60 13.09
C GLY A 688 54.88 46.50 12.20
N SER A 689 53.56 46.46 12.07
CA SER A 689 52.87 45.46 11.23
C SER A 689 53.24 45.60 9.75
N PRO A 690 53.55 44.50 9.02
CA PRO A 690 53.58 44.51 7.56
C PRO A 690 52.19 44.85 6.98
N SER A 691 52.12 45.16 5.69
CA SER A 691 50.91 45.56 4.94
C SER A 691 49.73 44.58 4.99
N ASN A 692 49.88 43.40 5.61
CA ASN A 692 48.91 42.31 5.70
C ASN A 692 48.26 42.11 7.11
N GLY A 693 48.41 43.06 8.04
CA GLY A 693 47.73 43.06 9.35
C GLY A 693 48.53 42.40 10.49
N TRP A 694 48.11 42.65 11.74
CA TRP A 694 48.84 42.28 12.96
C TRP A 694 48.77 40.78 13.29
N LEU A 695 49.91 40.17 13.63
CA LEU A 695 50.03 38.79 14.11
C LEU A 695 50.29 38.76 15.62
N CYS A 696 49.55 37.92 16.34
CA CYS A 696 49.72 37.78 17.78
C CYS A 696 51.03 37.03 18.14
N PRO A 697 51.53 37.18 19.38
CA PRO A 697 52.79 36.57 19.83
C PRO A 697 52.81 35.04 19.70
N VAL A 698 51.65 34.38 19.85
CA VAL A 698 51.53 32.93 19.66
C VAL A 698 51.67 32.55 18.19
N CYS A 699 51.11 33.33 17.26
CA CYS A 699 51.27 33.09 15.83
C CYS A 699 52.71 33.29 15.35
N THR A 700 53.46 34.21 15.96
CA THR A 700 54.86 34.49 15.58
C THR A 700 55.83 33.52 16.24
N ASP A 701 55.67 33.24 17.54
CA ASP A 701 56.70 32.56 18.34
C ASP A 701 56.39 31.07 18.55
N ALA A 702 55.12 30.66 18.45
CA ALA A 702 54.68 29.28 18.62
C ALA A 702 53.51 28.92 17.68
N PRO A 703 53.70 28.97 16.35
CA PRO A 703 52.62 28.84 15.37
C PRO A 703 51.82 27.54 15.51
N VAL A 704 52.45 26.44 15.97
CA VAL A 704 51.80 25.14 16.21
C VAL A 704 50.75 25.22 17.33
N ARG A 705 50.88 26.17 18.27
CA ARG A 705 49.95 26.41 19.38
C ARG A 705 48.90 27.47 19.06
N ALA A 706 48.92 28.08 17.87
CA ALA A 706 48.10 29.24 17.54
C ALA A 706 46.66 28.89 17.14
N THR A 707 46.41 27.65 16.72
CA THR A 707 45.08 27.18 16.33
C THR A 707 44.73 25.88 17.06
N THR A 708 43.44 25.57 17.11
CA THR A 708 42.93 24.33 17.68
C THR A 708 41.88 23.78 16.73
N MET A 709 42.01 22.50 16.39
CA MET A 709 41.02 21.78 15.61
C MET A 709 39.95 21.24 16.56
N MET A 710 38.69 21.49 16.24
CA MET A 710 37.53 21.01 17.00
C MET A 710 36.62 20.23 16.07
N SER A 711 36.21 19.04 16.49
CA SER A 711 35.19 18.28 15.77
C SER A 711 33.82 18.72 16.29
N VAL A 712 32.99 19.26 15.39
CA VAL A 712 31.71 19.89 15.75
C VAL A 712 30.57 19.24 14.96
N PRO A 713 29.48 18.81 15.62
CA PRO A 713 28.30 18.29 14.93
C PRO A 713 27.71 19.32 13.96
N PHE A 714 27.30 18.86 12.78
CA PHE A 714 26.71 19.69 11.72
C PHE A 714 25.56 20.58 12.21
N ASN A 715 24.66 20.03 13.03
CA ASN A 715 23.51 20.77 13.57
C ASN A 715 23.93 21.95 14.46
N ALA A 716 24.93 21.77 15.32
CA ALA A 716 25.44 22.80 16.22
C ALA A 716 26.11 23.93 15.43
N LEU A 717 26.80 23.59 14.34
CA LEU A 717 27.43 24.57 13.46
C LEU A 717 26.40 25.41 12.69
N MET A 718 25.33 24.78 12.19
CA MET A 718 24.21 25.47 11.52
C MET A 718 23.42 26.36 12.48
N GLN A 719 23.23 25.93 13.74
CA GLN A 719 22.59 26.73 14.79
C GLN A 719 23.40 27.97 15.16
N ALA A 720 24.73 27.83 15.29
CA ALA A 720 25.62 28.95 15.54
C ALA A 720 25.69 29.92 14.35
N ASN A 721 25.41 29.45 13.13
CA ASN A 721 25.54 30.23 11.90
C ASN A 721 24.29 30.12 10.99
N PRO A 722 23.11 30.66 11.38
CA PRO A 722 21.88 30.47 10.61
C PRO A 722 21.91 31.06 9.19
N HIS A 723 22.80 32.01 8.93
CA HIS A 723 23.01 32.59 7.61
C HIS A 723 23.56 31.59 6.58
N VAL A 724 24.16 30.47 7.03
CA VAL A 724 24.63 29.38 6.15
C VAL A 724 23.48 28.66 5.45
N ALA A 725 22.23 28.77 5.95
CA ALA A 725 21.04 28.23 5.28
C ALA A 725 20.88 28.72 3.83
N VAL A 726 21.43 29.89 3.50
CA VAL A 726 21.48 30.43 2.13
C VAL A 726 22.25 29.51 1.19
N ALA A 727 23.32 28.88 1.64
CA ALA A 727 24.11 27.95 0.83
C ALA A 727 23.29 26.72 0.39
N HIS A 728 22.19 26.44 1.07
CA HIS A 728 21.26 25.35 0.79
C HIS A 728 19.94 25.78 0.11
N GLY A 729 19.77 27.08 -0.19
CA GLY A 729 18.64 27.59 -0.96
C GLY A 729 17.57 28.39 -0.18
N TRP A 730 17.75 28.68 1.11
CA TRP A 730 16.78 29.43 1.93
C TRP A 730 17.28 30.81 2.34
N THR A 731 16.49 31.85 2.09
CA THR A 731 17.08 33.18 1.89
C THR A 731 16.12 34.34 2.18
N THR A 732 15.73 34.50 3.45
CA THR A 732 15.41 35.84 3.97
C THR A 732 15.98 36.01 5.38
N ASP A 733 16.52 37.20 5.66
CA ASP A 733 17.10 37.53 6.97
C ASP A 733 16.14 37.34 8.15
N LYS A 734 14.83 37.46 7.88
CA LYS A 734 13.75 37.27 8.86
C LYS A 734 13.46 35.80 9.17
N VAL A 735 13.82 34.87 8.28
CA VAL A 735 13.35 33.48 8.32
C VAL A 735 14.50 32.47 8.53
N LYS A 736 15.77 32.90 8.41
CA LYS A 736 16.96 32.05 8.57
C LYS A 736 17.00 31.26 9.89
N SER A 737 16.72 31.92 11.02
CA SER A 737 16.73 31.26 12.33
C SER A 737 15.53 30.31 12.49
N ALA A 738 14.35 30.72 12.00
CA ALA A 738 13.14 29.90 12.02
C ALA A 738 13.28 28.63 11.16
N PHE A 739 14.02 28.71 10.05
CA PHE A 739 14.34 27.55 9.21
C PHE A 739 15.26 26.57 9.95
N VAL A 740 16.38 27.03 10.51
CA VAL A 740 17.30 26.17 11.26
C VAL A 740 16.60 25.52 12.46
N GLU A 741 15.71 26.26 13.14
CA GLU A 741 14.86 25.73 14.20
C GLU A 741 13.89 24.65 13.70
N MET A 742 13.18 24.89 12.58
CA MET A 742 12.28 23.92 11.95
C MET A 742 13.00 22.61 11.60
N VAL A 743 14.23 22.68 11.08
CA VAL A 743 14.99 21.51 10.62
C VAL A 743 15.49 20.68 11.80
N PHE A 744 16.11 21.32 12.80
CA PHE A 744 16.89 20.62 13.85
C PHE A 744 16.28 20.62 15.25
N HIS A 745 15.47 21.61 15.65
CA HIS A 745 14.86 21.67 16.98
C HIS A 745 13.49 20.98 17.06
N THR A 746 12.79 20.89 15.92
CA THR A 746 11.60 20.03 15.78
C THR A 746 11.90 18.81 14.89
N PRO A 747 12.83 17.91 15.25
CA PRO A 747 13.16 16.74 14.43
C PRO A 747 12.02 15.72 14.40
N TYR A 748 11.15 15.72 15.41
CA TYR A 748 9.95 14.89 15.48
C TYR A 748 8.77 15.41 14.64
N ASP A 749 8.86 16.63 14.10
CA ASP A 749 7.85 17.09 13.14
C ASP A 749 8.00 16.32 11.83
N SER A 750 6.96 15.56 11.47
CA SER A 750 6.89 14.90 10.16
C SER A 750 6.95 15.93 9.04
N MET A 751 7.41 15.51 7.86
CA MET A 751 7.46 16.39 6.68
C MET A 751 6.08 16.96 6.33
N PHE A 752 5.02 16.19 6.60
CA PHE A 752 3.63 16.66 6.54
C PHE A 752 3.36 17.87 7.44
N LYS A 753 3.79 17.86 8.71
CA LYS A 753 3.64 19.00 9.62
C LYS A 753 4.45 20.20 9.16
N GLN A 754 5.65 19.96 8.61
CA GLN A 754 6.47 21.05 8.05
C GLN A 754 5.76 21.75 6.89
N PHE A 755 5.15 20.99 5.98
CA PHE A 755 4.39 21.56 4.87
C PHE A 755 3.13 22.28 5.35
N THR A 756 2.30 21.66 6.19
CA THR A 756 0.99 22.22 6.58
C THR A 756 1.07 23.37 7.58
N GLN A 757 2.03 23.36 8.52
CA GLN A 757 2.10 24.34 9.60
C GLN A 757 3.20 25.40 9.38
N LYS A 758 4.24 25.07 8.61
CA LYS A 758 5.44 25.92 8.43
C LYS A 758 5.74 26.20 6.95
N GLN A 759 4.73 26.14 6.07
CA GLN A 759 4.86 26.31 4.61
C GLN A 759 5.61 27.57 4.21
N ALA A 760 5.30 28.71 4.85
CA ALA A 760 5.92 29.99 4.55
C ALA A 760 7.44 29.99 4.80
N VAL A 761 7.90 29.25 5.81
CA VAL A 761 9.32 29.08 6.12
C VAL A 761 9.96 28.08 5.15
N LEU A 762 9.25 26.99 4.83
CA LEU A 762 9.71 25.95 3.91
C LEU A 762 9.94 26.47 2.48
N LEU A 763 9.04 27.33 1.98
CA LEU A 763 9.06 27.87 0.61
C LEU A 763 9.74 29.24 0.47
N ALA A 764 10.32 29.78 1.54
CA ALA A 764 11.02 31.06 1.52
C ALA A 764 12.36 30.99 0.76
N THR A 765 12.28 31.07 -0.57
CA THR A 765 13.43 31.13 -1.50
C THR A 765 13.66 32.56 -2.01
N SER A 766 14.90 33.01 -2.12
CA SER A 766 15.26 34.29 -2.72
C SER A 766 15.35 34.19 -4.24
N PRO A 767 14.75 35.13 -4.99
CA PRO A 767 14.93 35.23 -6.45
C PRO A 767 16.31 35.77 -6.85
N THR A 768 17.05 36.37 -5.91
CA THR A 768 18.28 37.11 -6.17
C THR A 768 19.25 36.89 -5.02
N ASN A 769 20.27 36.05 -5.20
CA ASN A 769 21.53 36.17 -4.49
C ASN A 769 22.56 35.30 -5.21
N ASP A 770 23.61 35.94 -5.68
CA ASP A 770 24.80 35.29 -6.17
C ASP A 770 25.39 34.45 -5.02
N PRO A 771 25.52 33.11 -5.15
CA PRO A 771 26.10 32.25 -4.11
C PRO A 771 27.44 32.78 -3.58
N ALA A 772 28.18 33.53 -4.41
CA ALA A 772 29.45 34.15 -4.06
C ALA A 772 29.37 35.12 -2.87
N THR A 773 28.24 35.79 -2.61
CA THR A 773 28.18 36.84 -1.58
C THR A 773 28.10 36.31 -0.14
N VAL A 774 27.55 35.10 0.08
CA VAL A 774 27.46 34.48 1.42
C VAL A 774 28.70 33.66 1.79
N LEU A 775 29.44 33.16 0.79
CA LEU A 775 30.72 32.47 0.97
C LEU A 775 31.80 33.32 1.67
N HIS A 776 31.61 34.64 1.75
CA HIS A 776 32.53 35.57 2.41
C HIS A 776 32.10 36.01 3.83
N MET A 777 31.00 35.47 4.39
CA MET A 777 30.60 35.78 5.77
C MET A 777 31.44 35.01 6.80
N ALA A 778 31.82 35.69 7.88
CA ALA A 778 32.59 35.10 8.97
C ALA A 778 31.71 34.16 9.81
N MET A 779 32.07 32.88 9.85
CA MET A 779 31.42 31.89 10.71
C MET A 779 32.02 31.89 12.11
N HIS A 780 31.20 31.62 13.11
CA HIS A 780 31.61 31.59 14.50
C HIS A 780 31.18 30.29 15.19
N PHE A 781 31.99 29.84 16.14
CA PHE A 781 31.63 28.74 17.04
C PHE A 781 32.13 29.06 18.45
N GLN A 782 31.25 28.95 19.45
CA GLN A 782 31.54 29.33 20.84
C GLN A 782 32.17 30.74 20.99
N GLY A 783 31.74 31.70 20.16
CA GLY A 783 32.23 33.09 20.17
C GLY A 783 33.55 33.32 19.43
N LYS A 784 34.21 32.28 18.91
CA LYS A 784 35.44 32.38 18.11
C LYS A 784 35.15 32.35 16.61
N ALA A 785 35.93 33.09 15.84
CA ALA A 785 35.88 33.05 14.39
C ALA A 785 36.53 31.77 13.84
N ILE A 786 35.85 31.12 12.90
CA ILE A 786 36.33 29.91 12.22
C ILE A 786 37.26 30.33 11.08
N LEU A 787 38.47 29.78 11.06
CA LEU A 787 39.41 29.97 9.96
C LEU A 787 38.87 29.28 8.70
N GLN A 788 39.14 29.87 7.53
CA GLN A 788 38.70 29.33 6.23
C GLN A 788 37.17 29.11 6.17
N SER A 789 36.38 30.04 6.73
CA SER A 789 34.90 29.99 6.74
C SER A 789 34.29 29.69 5.36
N SER A 790 34.88 30.18 4.27
CA SER A 790 34.44 29.89 2.90
C SER A 790 34.54 28.39 2.56
N ALA A 791 35.68 27.76 2.85
CA ALA A 791 35.91 26.34 2.59
C ALA A 791 35.01 25.44 3.47
N ILE A 792 34.75 25.85 4.72
CA ILE A 792 33.80 25.16 5.59
C ILE A 792 32.37 25.29 5.04
N CYS A 793 31.96 26.47 4.57
CA CYS A 793 30.64 26.66 3.95
C CYS A 793 30.47 25.81 2.68
N GLU A 794 31.51 25.70 1.84
CA GLU A 794 31.54 24.78 0.70
C GLU A 794 31.44 23.31 1.14
N SER A 795 32.16 22.93 2.20
CA SER A 795 32.08 21.59 2.79
C SER A 795 30.69 21.26 3.31
N LEU A 796 30.01 22.21 4.00
CA LEU A 796 28.64 22.04 4.46
C LEU A 796 27.65 21.91 3.31
N LYS A 797 27.77 22.79 2.30
CA LYS A 797 27.02 22.70 1.05
C LYS A 797 27.25 21.35 0.39
N ALA A 798 28.49 20.86 0.40
CA ALA A 798 28.81 19.54 -0.11
C ALA A 798 28.10 18.46 0.70
N ILE A 799 28.30 18.35 2.01
CA ILE A 799 27.63 17.37 2.89
C ILE A 799 26.13 17.18 2.57
N VAL A 800 25.42 18.28 2.30
CA VAL A 800 23.97 18.29 2.08
C VAL A 800 23.55 18.18 0.61
N LEU A 801 24.27 18.78 -0.33
CA LEU A 801 23.89 18.81 -1.76
C LEU A 801 24.79 17.92 -2.61
N THR A 802 26.10 17.96 -2.37
CA THR A 802 27.15 17.35 -3.21
C THR A 802 28.13 16.43 -2.47
N ASP A 803 27.76 15.77 -1.37
CA ASP A 803 28.42 14.56 -0.85
C ASP A 803 28.02 13.42 -1.80
N ALA A 804 28.35 13.71 -3.05
CA ALA A 804 27.96 13.15 -4.33
C ALA A 804 28.72 11.86 -4.59
N LEU A 805 29.25 11.26 -3.53
CA LEU A 805 29.69 9.89 -3.51
C LEU A 805 28.56 8.99 -3.05
N ARG A 806 27.29 9.43 -3.06
CA ARG A 806 26.12 8.59 -2.91
C ARG A 806 25.12 8.83 -4.04
N ASP A 807 24.54 7.76 -4.55
CA ASP A 807 23.43 7.75 -5.49
C ASP A 807 22.51 6.58 -5.11
N VAL A 808 21.35 6.48 -5.71
CA VAL A 808 20.36 5.46 -5.39
C VAL A 808 20.53 4.27 -6.34
N CYS A 809 20.35 3.08 -5.78
CA CYS A 809 20.19 1.88 -6.56
C CYS A 809 18.86 1.92 -7.34
N ASN A 810 18.90 1.86 -8.67
CA ASN A 810 17.68 1.85 -9.51
C ASN A 810 16.86 0.56 -9.41
N MET A 811 17.31 -0.42 -8.61
CA MET A 811 16.55 -1.64 -8.30
C MET A 811 15.76 -1.48 -7.00
N CYS A 812 16.42 -1.18 -5.87
CA CYS A 812 15.74 -1.08 -4.56
C CYS A 812 15.32 0.34 -4.14
N PHE A 813 15.76 1.36 -4.88
CA PHE A 813 15.51 2.77 -4.59
C PHE A 813 16.11 3.30 -3.26
N GLU A 814 17.07 2.59 -2.67
CA GLU A 814 17.84 3.05 -1.50
C GLU A 814 19.14 3.79 -1.90
N GLU A 815 19.58 4.73 -1.07
CA GLU A 815 20.83 5.49 -1.23
C GLU A 815 22.07 4.69 -0.80
N PHE A 816 23.04 4.54 -1.70
CA PHE A 816 24.33 3.89 -1.46
C PHE A 816 25.47 4.80 -1.86
N SER A 817 26.69 4.50 -1.42
CA SER A 817 27.86 5.17 -1.97
C SER A 817 28.10 4.79 -3.44
N LEU A 818 28.59 5.73 -4.26
CA LEU A 818 28.93 5.52 -5.67
C LEU A 818 29.86 4.32 -5.87
N PRO A 819 30.90 4.07 -5.03
CA PRO A 819 31.71 2.85 -5.14
C PRO A 819 30.92 1.56 -4.87
N CYS A 820 29.85 1.62 -4.09
CA CYS A 820 28.96 0.49 -3.84
C CYS A 820 27.94 0.25 -4.98
N LEU A 821 27.89 1.16 -5.96
CA LEU A 821 27.04 1.06 -7.15
C LEU A 821 27.87 0.69 -8.38
N SER A 822 27.38 -0.29 -9.12
CA SER A 822 27.97 -0.70 -10.40
C SER A 822 26.95 -0.56 -11.54
N SER A 823 27.43 -0.53 -12.78
CA SER A 823 26.55 -0.65 -13.96
C SER A 823 25.75 -1.95 -13.86
N ALA A 824 24.46 -1.90 -14.19
CA ALA A 824 23.57 -3.06 -14.04
C ALA A 824 24.02 -4.27 -14.88
N CYS A 825 24.55 -4.03 -16.08
CA CYS A 825 25.04 -5.09 -16.97
C CYS A 825 26.47 -4.87 -17.48
N GLY A 826 27.13 -3.79 -17.07
CA GLY A 826 28.46 -3.41 -17.54
C GLY A 826 28.47 -2.61 -18.84
N ARG A 827 27.33 -2.49 -19.54
CA ARG A 827 27.18 -1.66 -20.75
C ARG A 827 26.20 -0.49 -20.54
N CYS A 828 25.11 -0.70 -19.80
CA CYS A 828 24.11 0.34 -19.59
C CYS A 828 24.56 1.37 -18.53
N PRO A 829 24.09 2.63 -18.63
CA PRO A 829 24.44 3.67 -17.66
C PRO A 829 23.78 3.46 -16.28
N THR A 830 22.74 2.62 -16.20
CA THR A 830 21.94 2.40 -14.99
C THR A 830 22.79 1.83 -13.84
N LYS A 831 22.70 2.47 -12.67
CA LYS A 831 23.46 2.12 -11.46
C LYS A 831 22.63 1.28 -10.49
N VAL A 832 23.23 0.21 -9.97
CA VAL A 832 22.60 -0.77 -9.08
C VAL A 832 23.59 -1.21 -7.99
N CYS A 833 23.09 -1.44 -6.78
CA CYS A 833 23.91 -1.91 -5.65
C CYS A 833 24.28 -3.40 -5.79
N THR A 834 25.38 -3.79 -5.15
CA THR A 834 25.91 -5.17 -5.16
C THR A 834 24.87 -6.21 -4.67
N PRO A 835 24.11 -5.99 -3.57
CA PRO A 835 23.07 -6.93 -3.14
C PRO A 835 21.99 -7.20 -4.19
N CYS A 836 21.47 -6.15 -4.84
CA CYS A 836 20.45 -6.28 -5.88
C CYS A 836 20.96 -7.04 -7.11
N LEU A 837 22.21 -6.80 -7.55
CA LEU A 837 22.80 -7.54 -8.67
C LEU A 837 23.05 -9.01 -8.34
N THR A 838 23.49 -9.28 -7.11
CA THR A 838 23.68 -10.65 -6.61
C THR A 838 22.35 -11.39 -6.58
N LYS A 839 21.28 -10.74 -6.10
CA LYS A 839 19.92 -11.30 -6.09
C LYS A 839 19.36 -11.51 -7.50
N TRP A 840 19.57 -10.57 -8.41
CA TRP A 840 19.04 -10.64 -9.78
C TRP A 840 19.75 -11.74 -10.60
N PHE A 841 21.08 -11.65 -10.73
CA PHE A 841 21.82 -12.62 -11.55
C PHE A 841 22.04 -13.95 -10.85
N GLY A 842 22.17 -13.97 -9.52
CA GLY A 842 22.37 -15.20 -8.74
C GLY A 842 21.12 -16.06 -8.55
N ALA A 843 19.95 -15.57 -8.96
CA ALA A 843 18.70 -16.34 -8.93
C ALA A 843 18.71 -17.52 -9.93
N ALA A 844 19.41 -17.40 -11.06
CA ALA A 844 19.55 -18.49 -12.02
C ALA A 844 20.65 -19.45 -11.57
N GLN A 845 20.29 -20.68 -11.20
CA GLN A 845 21.21 -21.71 -10.73
C GLN A 845 21.12 -22.98 -11.58
N PRO A 846 22.24 -23.71 -11.78
CA PRO A 846 22.22 -25.02 -12.44
C PRO A 846 21.25 -25.97 -11.76
N GLY A 847 20.47 -26.72 -12.55
CA GLY A 847 19.51 -27.71 -12.05
C GLY A 847 18.18 -27.15 -11.53
N HIS A 848 18.00 -25.83 -11.50
CA HIS A 848 16.80 -25.18 -10.98
C HIS A 848 15.96 -24.55 -12.09
N LEU A 849 14.74 -24.14 -11.72
CA LEU A 849 13.88 -23.26 -12.52
C LEU A 849 14.62 -21.94 -12.79
N VAL A 850 14.62 -21.49 -14.04
CA VAL A 850 15.22 -20.24 -14.48
C VAL A 850 14.16 -19.36 -15.12
N SER A 851 14.04 -18.13 -14.63
CA SER A 851 13.31 -17.06 -15.32
C SER A 851 14.20 -16.50 -16.43
N PRO A 852 13.83 -16.65 -17.72
CA PRO A 852 14.67 -16.16 -18.82
C PRO A 852 14.96 -14.65 -18.75
N ALA A 853 14.05 -13.85 -18.16
CA ALA A 853 14.28 -12.41 -17.96
C ALA A 853 15.52 -12.11 -17.09
N MET A 854 15.87 -12.99 -16.14
CA MET A 854 17.02 -12.81 -15.23
C MET A 854 18.38 -13.13 -15.86
N LEU A 855 18.39 -13.78 -17.03
CA LEU A 855 19.62 -14.03 -17.80
C LEU A 855 20.10 -12.77 -18.53
N ALA A 856 19.24 -11.75 -18.60
CA ALA A 856 19.51 -10.45 -19.21
C ALA A 856 19.52 -9.33 -18.16
N CYS A 857 19.98 -8.14 -18.58
CA CYS A 857 19.88 -6.94 -17.77
C CYS A 857 18.41 -6.60 -17.45
N ALA A 858 18.11 -6.36 -16.17
CA ALA A 858 16.79 -5.93 -15.68
C ALA A 858 16.24 -4.65 -16.34
N PHE A 859 17.11 -3.84 -16.95
CA PHE A 859 16.77 -2.53 -17.52
C PHE A 859 16.86 -2.54 -19.05
N CYS A 860 18.07 -2.66 -19.60
CA CYS A 860 18.28 -2.55 -21.04
C CYS A 860 18.02 -3.85 -21.82
N ARG A 861 17.68 -4.95 -21.14
CA ARG A 861 17.49 -6.31 -21.71
C ARG A 861 18.65 -6.91 -22.50
N GLY A 862 19.77 -6.18 -22.60
CA GLY A 862 21.02 -6.69 -23.15
C GLY A 862 21.70 -7.67 -22.21
N PHE A 863 22.55 -8.53 -22.78
CA PHE A 863 23.33 -9.50 -22.02
C PHE A 863 24.37 -8.81 -21.10
N PRO A 864 24.55 -9.32 -19.86
CA PRO A 864 25.57 -8.82 -18.96
C PRO A 864 26.97 -9.09 -19.49
N THR A 865 27.90 -8.16 -19.28
CA THR A 865 29.31 -8.38 -19.64
C THR A 865 29.92 -9.47 -18.79
N LEU A 866 30.99 -10.08 -19.31
CA LEU A 866 31.78 -11.09 -18.61
C LEU A 866 32.20 -10.63 -17.20
N GLY A 867 32.63 -9.38 -17.03
CA GLY A 867 33.01 -8.84 -15.72
C GLY A 867 31.86 -8.83 -14.69
N VAL A 868 30.62 -8.64 -15.13
CA VAL A 868 29.43 -8.67 -14.26
C VAL A 868 29.09 -10.11 -13.88
N LEU A 869 29.06 -11.04 -14.84
CA LEU A 869 28.76 -12.45 -14.55
C LEU A 869 29.82 -13.08 -13.65
N ARG A 870 31.12 -12.83 -13.88
CA ARG A 870 32.18 -13.31 -12.99
C ARG A 870 31.95 -12.96 -11.53
N LYS A 871 31.42 -11.75 -11.28
CA LYS A 871 31.22 -11.23 -9.92
C LYS A 871 29.93 -11.75 -9.27
N TYR A 872 28.85 -11.90 -10.05
CA TYR A 872 27.51 -12.14 -9.48
C TYR A 872 26.89 -13.50 -9.85
N ASN A 873 27.34 -14.18 -10.91
CA ASN A 873 26.94 -15.54 -11.27
C ASN A 873 27.99 -16.21 -12.18
N ARG A 874 28.99 -16.86 -11.57
CA ARG A 874 30.11 -17.49 -12.28
C ARG A 874 29.67 -18.66 -13.14
N ASP A 875 28.71 -19.45 -12.68
CA ASP A 875 28.21 -20.60 -13.43
C ASP A 875 27.52 -20.16 -14.72
N ALA A 876 26.89 -18.97 -14.73
CA ALA A 876 26.25 -18.43 -15.92
C ALA A 876 27.25 -18.00 -17.01
N CYS A 877 28.55 -17.90 -16.71
CA CYS A 877 29.59 -17.78 -17.74
C CYS A 877 29.66 -19.03 -18.61
N ALA A 878 29.31 -20.20 -18.05
CA ALA A 878 29.30 -21.50 -18.72
C ALA A 878 27.96 -21.85 -19.38
N LEU A 879 26.92 -21.03 -19.18
CA LEU A 879 25.60 -21.27 -19.73
C LEU A 879 25.60 -21.01 -21.24
N LYS A 880 25.24 -22.04 -22.00
CA LYS A 880 24.98 -21.91 -23.44
C LYS A 880 23.52 -21.52 -23.65
N MET A 881 23.29 -20.37 -24.26
CA MET A 881 21.97 -19.93 -24.69
C MET A 881 21.83 -20.17 -26.19
N ASP A 882 20.77 -20.86 -26.62
CA ASP A 882 20.46 -20.95 -28.04
C ASP A 882 19.93 -19.58 -28.50
N SER A 883 20.63 -18.94 -29.44
CA SER A 883 20.34 -17.59 -29.96
C SER A 883 18.98 -17.44 -30.67
N ARG A 884 18.19 -18.52 -30.74
CA ARG A 884 16.94 -18.60 -31.54
C ARG A 884 15.76 -19.29 -30.84
N SER A 885 15.89 -19.77 -29.61
CA SER A 885 14.74 -20.34 -28.91
C SER A 885 13.84 -19.22 -28.40
N VAL A 886 12.74 -18.97 -29.13
CA VAL A 886 11.63 -18.12 -28.67
C VAL A 886 11.18 -18.65 -27.31
N ILE A 887 11.26 -17.81 -26.29
CA ILE A 887 10.75 -18.13 -24.95
C ILE A 887 9.22 -18.15 -25.06
N GLU A 888 8.63 -19.33 -24.88
CA GLU A 888 7.20 -19.54 -24.89
C GLU A 888 6.62 -19.01 -23.56
N PRO A 889 5.60 -18.12 -23.59
CA PRO A 889 5.02 -17.52 -22.38
C PRO A 889 4.40 -18.55 -21.42
N ASN A 890 3.93 -19.67 -21.96
CA ASN A 890 3.20 -20.70 -21.23
C ASN A 890 4.08 -21.90 -20.81
N THR A 891 5.40 -21.69 -20.70
CA THR A 891 6.37 -22.75 -20.44
C THR A 891 7.32 -22.33 -19.31
N TYR A 892 7.49 -23.21 -18.32
CA TYR A 892 8.55 -23.10 -17.32
C TYR A 892 9.87 -23.60 -17.92
N TYR A 893 10.95 -22.85 -17.69
CA TYR A 893 12.29 -23.15 -18.18
C TYR A 893 13.21 -23.54 -17.04
N GLY A 894 14.06 -24.54 -17.25
CA GLY A 894 15.05 -24.97 -16.27
C GLY A 894 16.46 -24.98 -16.85
N TRP A 895 17.46 -24.85 -15.99
CA TRP A 895 18.86 -25.04 -16.37
C TRP A 895 19.24 -26.51 -16.27
N CYS A 896 19.37 -27.18 -17.42
CA CYS A 896 19.65 -28.61 -17.47
C CYS A 896 21.08 -28.94 -16.96
N LEU A 897 21.21 -29.88 -16.02
CA LEU A 897 22.51 -30.35 -15.51
C LEU A 897 23.31 -31.21 -16.51
N GLY A 898 22.65 -31.80 -17.51
CA GLY A 898 23.28 -32.62 -18.54
C GLY A 898 23.97 -31.77 -19.61
N CYS A 899 23.19 -31.06 -20.41
CA CYS A 899 23.69 -30.25 -21.53
C CYS A 899 24.12 -28.83 -21.13
N TYR A 900 23.86 -28.39 -19.89
CA TYR A 900 24.20 -27.05 -19.39
C TYR A 900 23.58 -25.91 -20.23
N ARG A 901 22.39 -26.16 -20.79
CA ARG A 901 21.55 -25.21 -21.54
C ARG A 901 20.24 -24.92 -20.80
N VAL A 902 19.64 -23.78 -21.11
CA VAL A 902 18.25 -23.48 -20.71
C VAL A 902 17.31 -24.27 -21.62
N LYS A 903 16.48 -25.13 -21.04
CA LYS A 903 15.56 -26.00 -21.78
C LYS A 903 14.15 -25.94 -21.18
N ARG A 904 13.16 -26.32 -21.98
CA ARG A 904 11.75 -26.42 -21.56
C ARG A 904 11.65 -27.48 -20.46
N MET A 905 11.09 -27.10 -19.31
CA MET A 905 10.88 -27.97 -18.16
C MET A 905 9.47 -28.56 -18.17
N MET A 906 8.45 -27.71 -18.24
CA MET A 906 7.04 -28.11 -18.33
C MET A 906 6.16 -26.97 -18.83
N LYS A 907 4.96 -27.28 -19.34
CA LYS A 907 3.93 -26.26 -19.68
C LYS A 907 3.17 -25.83 -18.43
N ARG A 908 2.77 -24.57 -18.32
CA ARG A 908 2.04 -24.07 -17.14
C ARG A 908 0.63 -24.65 -17.02
N ASP A 909 0.04 -25.12 -18.12
CA ASP A 909 -1.25 -25.83 -18.12
C ASP A 909 -1.26 -27.09 -17.24
N CYS A 910 -0.08 -27.65 -16.96
CA CYS A 910 0.08 -28.86 -16.15
C CYS A 910 0.06 -28.58 -14.64
N THR A 911 0.60 -27.43 -14.19
CA THR A 911 0.62 -26.99 -12.78
C THR A 911 0.65 -25.46 -12.71
N ARG A 912 -0.33 -24.85 -12.03
CA ARG A 912 -0.40 -23.39 -11.84
C ARG A 912 0.79 -22.85 -11.05
N ASP A 913 1.21 -23.56 -9.99
CA ASP A 913 2.36 -23.18 -9.18
C ASP A 913 3.68 -23.67 -9.81
N PRO A 914 4.76 -22.87 -9.72
CA PRO A 914 6.07 -23.27 -10.21
C PRO A 914 6.59 -24.48 -9.41
N PRO A 915 7.28 -25.45 -10.06
CA PRO A 915 7.91 -26.57 -9.38
C PRO A 915 9.16 -26.08 -8.61
N LEU A 916 8.95 -25.59 -7.38
CA LEU A 916 9.99 -24.92 -6.59
C LEU A 916 11.01 -25.89 -5.96
N ASP A 917 10.70 -27.19 -5.86
CA ASP A 917 11.49 -28.18 -5.13
C ASP A 917 12.36 -29.11 -6.03
N GLU A 918 12.38 -28.88 -7.35
CA GLU A 918 13.25 -29.66 -8.25
C GLU A 918 14.67 -29.08 -8.33
N VAL A 919 15.59 -29.61 -7.51
CA VAL A 919 17.00 -29.18 -7.40
C VAL A 919 17.89 -29.84 -8.47
N ALA A 920 17.35 -30.70 -9.34
CA ALA A 920 18.12 -31.58 -10.24
C ALA A 920 17.56 -31.70 -11.68
N PHE A 921 17.04 -30.61 -12.25
CA PHE A 921 16.45 -30.63 -13.59
C PHE A 921 17.43 -31.13 -14.68
N ARG A 922 16.96 -32.10 -15.47
CA ARG A 922 17.58 -32.56 -16.72
C ARG A 922 16.52 -32.58 -17.82
N CYS A 923 16.83 -32.03 -18.99
CA CYS A 923 15.90 -32.02 -20.12
C CYS A 923 15.71 -33.44 -20.69
N ALA A 924 14.57 -33.67 -21.35
CA ALA A 924 14.23 -34.97 -21.95
C ALA A 924 15.37 -35.53 -22.81
N GLU A 925 15.96 -34.72 -23.70
CA GLU A 925 17.12 -35.10 -24.53
C GLU A 925 18.29 -35.70 -23.71
N CYS A 926 18.59 -35.14 -22.54
CA CYS A 926 19.67 -35.61 -21.68
C CYS A 926 19.27 -36.83 -20.86
N VAL A 927 18.00 -36.99 -20.53
CA VAL A 927 17.48 -38.18 -19.85
C VAL A 927 17.46 -39.36 -20.82
N ASP A 928 16.97 -39.13 -22.05
CA ASP A 928 16.92 -40.13 -23.12
C ASP A 928 18.32 -40.54 -23.55
N ALA A 929 19.26 -39.60 -23.68
CA ALA A 929 20.67 -39.92 -23.96
C ALA A 929 21.34 -40.74 -22.86
N HIS A 930 20.93 -40.59 -21.59
CA HIS A 930 21.41 -41.41 -20.48
C HIS A 930 20.74 -42.80 -20.46
N ALA A 931 19.46 -42.88 -20.85
CA ALA A 931 18.70 -44.13 -20.92
C ALA A 931 19.06 -44.99 -22.14
N ALA A 932 19.54 -44.38 -23.24
CA ALA A 932 19.97 -45.07 -24.45
C ALA A 932 21.37 -45.73 -24.36
N VAL A 933 22.01 -45.70 -23.18
CA VAL A 933 23.30 -46.38 -22.94
C VAL A 933 23.05 -47.88 -22.68
N ASP A 934 22.55 -48.57 -23.71
CA ASP A 934 22.73 -50.01 -23.88
C ASP A 934 23.86 -50.21 -24.89
N LEU A 935 25.00 -50.70 -24.39
CA LEU A 935 26.12 -51.36 -25.08
C LEU A 935 26.32 -51.04 -26.59
N GLU A 936 27.32 -50.17 -26.85
CA GLU A 936 28.15 -50.00 -28.08
C GLU A 936 28.22 -48.55 -28.61
N TRP A 937 28.87 -47.64 -27.86
CA TRP A 937 29.67 -46.54 -28.44
C TRP A 937 30.55 -45.77 -27.41
N ILE A 938 31.60 -46.42 -26.88
CA ILE A 938 32.65 -45.81 -26.02
C ILE A 938 33.64 -44.95 -26.86
N LEU A 939 33.19 -44.24 -27.90
CA LEU A 939 34.14 -43.56 -28.81
C LEU A 939 33.73 -42.18 -29.32
N VAL A 940 32.78 -41.47 -28.70
CA VAL A 940 32.36 -40.17 -29.26
C VAL A 940 32.56 -38.94 -28.36
N GLU A 941 32.70 -39.01 -27.03
CA GLU A 941 33.04 -37.80 -26.25
C GLU A 941 33.94 -38.06 -25.01
N SER A 942 35.04 -38.82 -25.17
CA SER A 942 36.13 -38.78 -24.18
C SER A 942 37.21 -37.81 -24.66
N GLN A 943 37.67 -36.93 -23.76
CA GLN A 943 38.69 -35.92 -24.08
C GLN A 943 39.90 -36.12 -23.17
N GLU A 944 41.08 -35.79 -23.68
CA GLU A 944 42.33 -35.94 -22.93
C GLU A 944 42.71 -34.63 -22.23
N CYS A 945 43.24 -34.74 -21.01
CA CYS A 945 43.84 -33.59 -20.35
C CYS A 945 45.00 -33.04 -21.20
N PRO A 946 45.03 -31.72 -21.52
CA PRO A 946 46.09 -31.14 -22.35
C PRO A 946 47.48 -31.12 -21.71
N ASN A 947 47.60 -31.47 -20.41
CA ASN A 947 48.87 -31.52 -19.68
C ASN A 947 49.31 -32.96 -19.38
N CYS A 948 48.44 -33.80 -18.80
CA CYS A 948 48.81 -35.16 -18.39
C CYS A 948 48.19 -36.28 -19.24
N HIS A 949 47.41 -35.94 -20.27
CA HIS A 949 46.73 -36.87 -21.18
C HIS A 949 45.78 -37.87 -20.50
N ALA A 950 45.38 -37.63 -19.25
CA ALA A 950 44.38 -38.45 -18.59
C ALA A 950 43.06 -38.36 -19.37
N HIS A 951 42.59 -39.51 -19.88
CA HIS A 951 41.27 -39.62 -20.48
C HIS A 951 40.21 -39.25 -19.46
N THR A 952 39.40 -38.25 -19.80
CA THR A 952 38.34 -37.74 -18.97
C THR A 952 37.02 -37.92 -19.68
N GLU A 953 36.05 -38.48 -18.97
CA GLU A 953 34.65 -38.58 -19.38
C GLU A 953 33.83 -37.57 -18.57
N LYS A 954 32.95 -36.82 -19.25
CA LYS A 954 32.10 -35.84 -18.60
C LYS A 954 30.73 -36.43 -18.29
N ALA A 955 30.50 -36.82 -17.04
CA ALA A 955 29.21 -37.36 -16.58
C ALA A 955 28.10 -36.29 -16.42
N GLY A 956 28.45 -35.00 -16.41
CA GLY A 956 27.52 -33.86 -16.28
C GLY A 956 28.22 -32.57 -15.83
N GLY A 957 27.48 -31.47 -15.72
CA GLY A 957 28.02 -30.18 -15.25
C GLY A 957 28.55 -29.25 -16.35
N CYS A 958 29.28 -28.21 -15.97
CA CYS A 958 29.88 -27.25 -16.91
C CYS A 958 31.07 -27.86 -17.69
N ASN A 959 31.52 -27.19 -18.76
CA ASN A 959 32.71 -27.65 -19.53
C ASN A 959 34.05 -27.35 -18.82
N HIS A 960 34.05 -26.84 -17.59
CA HIS A 960 35.28 -26.66 -16.81
C HIS A 960 35.65 -27.96 -16.09
N ILE A 961 36.80 -28.52 -16.45
CA ILE A 961 37.36 -29.71 -15.82
C ILE A 961 38.60 -29.32 -15.01
N THR A 962 38.71 -29.84 -13.79
CA THR A 962 39.95 -29.82 -13.02
C THR A 962 40.50 -31.24 -13.00
N CYS A 963 41.60 -31.47 -13.72
CA CYS A 963 42.23 -32.77 -13.81
C CYS A 963 42.94 -33.13 -12.50
N ILE A 964 43.17 -34.42 -12.27
CA ILE A 964 43.95 -34.93 -11.13
C ILE A 964 45.38 -34.38 -11.06
N CYS A 965 45.94 -33.92 -12.19
CA CYS A 965 47.25 -33.25 -12.24
C CYS A 965 47.21 -31.76 -11.84
N GLY A 966 46.02 -31.23 -11.51
CA GLY A 966 45.80 -29.81 -11.20
C GLY A 966 45.50 -28.93 -12.41
N GLN A 967 45.60 -29.44 -13.64
CA GLN A 967 45.29 -28.67 -14.85
C GLN A 967 43.79 -28.34 -14.94
N HIS A 968 43.46 -27.06 -15.11
CA HIS A 968 42.12 -26.64 -15.51
C HIS A 968 42.02 -26.58 -17.03
N TRP A 969 40.93 -27.07 -17.62
CA TRP A 969 40.76 -27.07 -19.08
C TRP A 969 39.30 -27.08 -19.50
N CYS A 970 39.03 -26.64 -20.73
CA CYS A 970 37.70 -26.66 -21.34
C CYS A 970 37.46 -28.00 -22.04
N PHE A 971 36.45 -28.76 -21.59
CA PHE A 971 36.13 -30.08 -22.15
C PHE A 971 35.74 -30.03 -23.63
N GLU A 972 35.15 -28.93 -24.09
CA GLU A 972 34.61 -28.81 -25.44
C GLU A 972 35.69 -28.66 -26.52
N CYS A 973 36.76 -27.94 -26.23
CA CYS A 973 37.82 -27.63 -27.18
C CYS A 973 39.20 -28.14 -26.75
N ALA A 974 39.26 -28.89 -25.65
CA ALA A 974 40.48 -29.44 -25.04
C ALA A 974 41.58 -28.40 -24.69
N THR A 975 41.25 -27.11 -24.57
CA THR A 975 42.24 -26.06 -24.27
C THR A 975 42.52 -25.97 -22.77
N GLY A 976 43.81 -25.95 -22.39
CA GLY A 976 44.29 -25.88 -21.01
C GLY A 976 44.57 -24.45 -20.52
N PHE A 977 44.32 -24.22 -19.22
CA PHE A 977 44.50 -22.94 -18.54
C PHE A 977 45.03 -23.11 -17.11
N ASP A 978 45.81 -22.13 -16.64
CA ASP A 978 46.45 -22.17 -15.31
C ASP A 978 45.46 -22.10 -14.14
N THR A 979 44.30 -21.48 -14.34
CA THR A 979 43.30 -21.29 -13.29
C THR A 979 41.90 -21.60 -13.80
N ALA A 980 41.01 -22.02 -12.89
CA ALA A 980 39.60 -22.20 -13.19
C ALA A 980 38.96 -20.94 -13.82
N GLN A 981 39.38 -19.76 -13.39
CA GLN A 981 38.84 -18.48 -13.88
C GLN A 981 39.06 -18.31 -15.38
N LEU A 982 40.25 -18.63 -15.88
CA LEU A 982 40.59 -18.52 -17.29
C LEU A 982 39.75 -19.47 -18.16
N VAL A 983 39.33 -20.62 -17.61
CA VAL A 983 38.43 -21.55 -18.31
C VAL A 983 37.03 -20.94 -18.48
N TYR A 984 36.45 -20.37 -17.43
CA TYR A 984 35.14 -19.70 -17.52
C TYR A 984 35.17 -18.49 -18.46
N ASP A 985 36.31 -17.77 -18.50
CA ASP A 985 36.51 -16.64 -19.40
C ASP A 985 36.48 -17.08 -20.86
N HIS A 986 37.25 -18.14 -21.17
CA HIS A 986 37.29 -18.75 -22.49
C HIS A 986 35.91 -19.29 -22.89
N MET A 987 35.21 -19.98 -21.99
CA MET A 987 33.88 -20.51 -22.27
C MET A 987 32.88 -19.40 -22.63
N TYR A 988 32.94 -18.27 -21.93
CA TYR A 988 32.12 -17.10 -22.27
C TYR A 988 32.50 -16.50 -23.62
N THR A 989 33.79 -16.35 -23.95
CA THR A 989 34.20 -15.67 -25.20
C THR A 989 34.16 -16.54 -26.44
N SER A 990 34.33 -17.85 -26.30
CA SER A 990 34.59 -18.78 -27.41
C SER A 990 33.46 -19.78 -27.68
N HIS A 991 32.58 -20.01 -26.69
CA HIS A 991 31.52 -21.02 -26.79
C HIS A 991 30.12 -20.48 -26.52
N ARG A 992 30.00 -19.19 -26.18
CA ARG A 992 28.72 -18.49 -26.07
C ARG A 992 28.43 -17.81 -27.41
N ASP A 993 27.36 -18.21 -28.06
CA ASP A 993 26.87 -17.53 -29.26
C ASP A 993 26.22 -16.21 -28.82
N ASP A 994 27.03 -15.15 -28.83
CA ASP A 994 26.57 -13.77 -28.71
C ASP A 994 25.86 -13.43 -30.02
N GLY A 995 24.57 -13.72 -30.13
CA GLY A 995 23.74 -13.33 -31.28
C GLY A 995 23.67 -11.81 -31.44
N GLY A 996 24.75 -11.20 -31.91
CA GLY A 996 24.92 -9.76 -32.00
C GLY A 996 26.20 -9.36 -32.71
N ASN A 997 26.16 -9.42 -34.04
CA ASN A 997 26.79 -8.41 -34.89
C ASN A 997 25.77 -8.01 -35.97
N GLU A 998 24.68 -7.38 -35.52
CA GLU A 998 23.87 -6.37 -36.23
C GLU A 998 23.19 -5.46 -35.20
#